data_AF-A0A968Y4V1-F1
#
_entry.id   AF-A0A968Y4V1-F1
#
_cell.length_a   1.000
_cell.length_b   1.000
_cell.length_c   1.000
_cell.angle_alpha   90.00
_cell.angle_beta   90.00
_cell.angle_gamma   90.00
#
_symmetry.space_group_name_H-M   'P 1'
#
loop_
_entity.id
_entity.type
_entity.pdbx_description
1 polymer ?
#
loop_
_entity_poly.entity_id
_entity_poly.type
_entity_poly.pdbx_seq_one_letter_code
_entity_poly.pdbx_strand_id
1 'polypeptide(L)'
;MSSTVANTAPQLLVKNDRARSIAFIDLDVDDYQTLVNGVLPGTEVVVLDKNSNGIEQITAKLQQVAAAGETVDSVHIFSHGNSGSLQLGSTTLNSGNLPQHESQLQSWQTALSNKADIVLYGCDVAAGDGVNFVDRLAKLTGADIAASTDLTGRGGNWNLEFAKGDIEAPLAISSEVMANYRGTLATITVTNNNDSGPGSLRAAIASAQAGDTIQFAASLANQTITLTSGQLVINKNLTIDAVGAANLTVSGNNASRVILTEGSTNVTLKNLIIANGRVSGTDPNNEATSGGGGIQTGGNSTLTLENTQVNNNIAGFGGGIYTGFRSTTTVINSKFNNNDGSLADNTERGGGAIATKSGGTLTIRGSEFTNNKGSYGGAVNNLLGSMTIENSKFTGNRTEKGVGGGLFVDGANASGPNATPGSVPGNIIIRGSTFDGNIATGEAGGAFLFGYFQDKFVIENSTFVNNKAVKNAAGIGGSGGGVRHGNASLTVTNTTFANNTAEDNGGGLWFGEDGNVSIVNSTFFNNTAAKQGGGMVVGNRDSFSTNIVNSTFAQNTAGEYSGGIATFGNQPVTVKNSIFDRNTAGNPFKVKYQTGRELIDGGNNLQFPAKLTTGDPNDNNATANVTIADPKLGTLQNINGAFVLPLLSGSPAIDTGTGAGAPAADQRGVTRPVDGDGNGSAIVDIGAYEFNGTVTPTPTPAPT
;
A
#
# COMPACT_ATOMS: atom_id res chain seq x y z
N MET A 1 -8.06 73.18 -44.90
CA MET A 1 -7.02 72.14 -44.80
C MET A 1 -7.76 70.80 -44.75
N SER A 2 -7.99 70.17 -45.90
CA SER A 2 -7.20 69.04 -46.42
C SER A 2 -7.17 67.87 -45.44
N SER A 3 -7.95 66.82 -45.72
CA SER A 3 -7.50 65.47 -46.15
C SER A 3 -7.39 64.52 -44.95
N THR A 4 -7.86 63.28 -44.94
CA THR A 4 -8.22 62.33 -46.01
C THR A 4 -9.01 61.21 -45.35
N VAL A 5 -10.11 60.78 -45.98
CA VAL A 5 -10.84 59.57 -45.62
C VAL A 5 -10.05 58.37 -46.14
N ALA A 6 -9.49 57.56 -45.25
CA ALA A 6 -8.95 56.25 -45.59
C ALA A 6 -10.04 55.20 -45.35
N ASN A 7 -10.63 54.76 -46.44
CA ASN A 7 -11.52 53.62 -46.56
C ASN A 7 -10.68 52.34 -46.38
N THR A 8 -10.85 51.61 -45.28
CA THR A 8 -10.36 50.23 -45.16
C THR A 8 -11.55 49.32 -44.95
N ALA A 9 -11.85 48.55 -46.00
CA ALA A 9 -12.81 47.46 -45.98
C ALA A 9 -12.54 46.50 -44.81
N PRO A 10 -13.57 45.85 -44.24
CA PRO A 10 -13.33 44.76 -43.31
C PRO A 10 -12.55 43.67 -44.02
N GLN A 11 -11.34 43.38 -43.55
CA GLN A 11 -10.69 42.11 -43.89
C GLN A 11 -11.62 41.01 -43.39
N LEU A 12 -12.25 40.31 -44.35
CA LEU A 12 -12.77 38.98 -44.14
C LEU A 12 -11.64 38.16 -43.51
N LEU A 13 -11.75 37.89 -42.21
CA LEU A 13 -11.09 36.77 -41.59
C LEU A 13 -11.64 35.54 -42.32
N VAL A 14 -10.90 35.09 -43.34
CA VAL A 14 -11.08 33.77 -43.91
C VAL A 14 -10.77 32.81 -42.76
N LYS A 15 -11.81 32.39 -42.02
CA LYS A 15 -11.73 31.15 -41.25
C LYS A 15 -11.32 30.09 -42.26
N ASN A 16 -10.22 29.42 -41.98
CA ASN A 16 -9.64 28.42 -42.85
C ASN A 16 -10.67 27.27 -42.91
N ASP A 17 -11.50 27.21 -43.96
CA ASP A 17 -12.52 26.19 -44.22
C ASP A 17 -11.89 24.81 -44.57
N ARG A 18 -10.80 24.44 -43.90
CA ARG A 18 -10.28 23.08 -43.99
C ARG A 18 -10.96 22.26 -42.90
N ALA A 19 -11.65 21.21 -43.31
CA ALA A 19 -12.24 20.24 -42.40
C ALA A 19 -11.20 19.79 -41.38
N ARG A 20 -11.47 19.97 -40.08
CA ARG A 20 -10.51 19.67 -39.03
C ARG A 20 -10.77 18.28 -38.48
N SER A 21 -9.77 17.42 -38.58
CA SER A 21 -9.83 16.04 -38.08
C SER A 21 -8.83 15.84 -36.93
N ILE A 22 -9.22 15.07 -35.91
CA ILE A 22 -8.33 14.64 -34.82
C ILE A 22 -8.38 13.11 -34.71
N ALA A 23 -7.21 12.46 -34.70
CA ALA A 23 -7.05 11.06 -34.40
C ALA A 23 -6.49 10.87 -32.99
N PHE A 24 -7.32 10.35 -32.10
CA PHE A 24 -6.92 9.83 -30.81
C PHE A 24 -6.48 8.38 -30.96
N ILE A 25 -5.23 8.09 -30.60
CA ILE A 25 -4.67 6.73 -30.67
C ILE A 25 -4.31 6.31 -29.25
N ASP A 26 -4.98 5.27 -28.77
CA ASP A 26 -4.68 4.69 -27.47
C ASP A 26 -3.29 4.06 -27.48
N LEU A 27 -2.46 4.35 -26.49
CA LEU A 27 -1.09 3.83 -26.41
C LEU A 27 -1.04 2.32 -26.16
N ASP A 28 -2.12 1.72 -25.67
CA ASP A 28 -2.22 0.28 -25.38
C ASP A 28 -2.67 -0.55 -26.59
N VAL A 29 -2.99 0.05 -27.75
CA VAL A 29 -3.18 -0.73 -28.98
C VAL A 29 -1.85 -1.26 -29.51
N ASP A 30 -1.88 -2.49 -30.02
CA ASP A 30 -0.77 -3.14 -30.69
C ASP A 30 -0.09 -2.22 -31.71
N ASP A 31 1.24 -2.08 -31.68
CA ASP A 31 2.01 -1.32 -32.68
C ASP A 31 1.41 0.08 -32.99
N TYR A 32 0.98 0.80 -31.93
CA TYR A 32 0.36 2.11 -32.08
C TYR A 32 1.22 3.10 -32.88
N GLN A 33 2.56 2.94 -32.89
CA GLN A 33 3.46 3.77 -33.69
C GLN A 33 3.18 3.67 -35.19
N THR A 34 2.82 2.48 -35.68
CA THR A 34 2.41 2.31 -37.09
C THR A 34 1.12 3.06 -37.39
N LEU A 35 0.17 3.11 -36.44
CA LEU A 35 -1.05 3.93 -36.58
C LEU A 35 -0.70 5.42 -36.57
N VAL A 36 0.10 5.88 -35.60
CA VAL A 36 0.53 7.29 -35.48
C VAL A 36 1.25 7.77 -36.75
N ASN A 37 2.21 6.99 -37.24
CA ASN A 37 2.97 7.32 -38.45
C ASN A 37 2.12 7.23 -39.73
N GLY A 38 1.00 6.50 -39.66
CA GLY A 38 0.08 6.29 -40.77
C GLY A 38 -1.02 7.34 -40.90
N VAL A 39 -1.15 8.25 -39.91
CA VAL A 39 -2.18 9.29 -39.94
C VAL A 39 -1.98 10.22 -41.13
N LEU A 40 -3.06 10.46 -41.87
CA LEU A 40 -3.02 11.24 -43.10
C LEU A 40 -2.75 12.74 -42.83
N PRO A 41 -2.05 13.44 -43.75
CA PRO A 41 -1.84 14.88 -43.62
C PRO A 41 -3.16 15.65 -43.52
N GLY A 42 -3.27 16.52 -42.51
CA GLY A 42 -4.50 17.28 -42.22
C GLY A 42 -5.27 16.79 -40.99
N THR A 43 -4.92 15.60 -40.47
CA THR A 43 -5.45 15.07 -39.22
C THR A 43 -4.45 15.29 -38.08
N GLU A 44 -4.90 15.90 -36.99
CA GLU A 44 -4.10 16.10 -35.78
C GLU A 44 -4.02 14.80 -34.97
N VAL A 45 -2.83 14.38 -34.54
CA VAL A 45 -2.65 13.15 -33.76
C VAL A 45 -2.53 13.46 -32.27
N VAL A 46 -3.29 12.75 -31.45
CA VAL A 46 -3.18 12.77 -29.99
C VAL A 46 -3.04 11.33 -29.50
N VAL A 47 -1.92 11.03 -28.85
CA VAL A 47 -1.70 9.72 -28.22
C VAL A 47 -2.25 9.76 -26.81
N LEU A 48 -3.16 8.85 -26.47
CA LEU A 48 -3.74 8.76 -25.12
C LEU A 48 -2.76 8.02 -24.21
N ASP A 49 -2.38 8.65 -23.10
CA ASP A 49 -1.59 8.00 -22.05
C ASP A 49 -2.41 6.87 -21.42
N LYS A 50 -1.85 5.66 -21.44
CA LYS A 50 -2.53 4.45 -20.96
C LYS A 50 -2.79 4.41 -19.45
N ASN A 51 -2.09 5.24 -18.67
CA ASN A 51 -2.25 5.28 -17.21
C ASN A 51 -3.24 6.36 -16.78
N SER A 52 -3.68 7.21 -17.71
CA SER A 52 -4.56 8.35 -17.45
C SER A 52 -5.96 8.09 -18.03
N ASN A 53 -7.00 8.66 -17.43
CA ASN A 53 -8.37 8.48 -17.91
C ASN A 53 -8.51 9.00 -19.35
N GLY A 54 -8.78 8.12 -20.32
CA GLY A 54 -8.85 8.50 -21.73
C GLY A 54 -9.98 9.47 -22.05
N ILE A 55 -11.11 9.38 -21.32
CA ILE A 55 -12.22 10.33 -21.48
C ILE A 55 -11.79 11.74 -21.07
N GLU A 56 -11.06 11.88 -19.97
CA GLU A 56 -10.54 13.18 -19.52
C GLU A 56 -9.52 13.75 -20.52
N GLN A 57 -8.65 12.92 -21.08
CA GLN A 57 -7.67 13.33 -22.08
C GLN A 57 -8.34 13.84 -23.36
N ILE A 58 -9.32 13.10 -23.90
CA ILE A 58 -10.10 13.52 -25.08
C ILE A 58 -10.87 14.81 -24.75
N THR A 59 -11.53 14.85 -23.59
CA THR A 59 -12.28 16.04 -23.13
C THR A 59 -11.38 17.27 -23.09
N ALA A 60 -10.20 17.17 -22.46
CA ALA A 60 -9.26 18.28 -22.35
C ALA A 60 -8.83 18.80 -23.73
N LYS A 61 -8.59 17.89 -24.68
CA LYS A 61 -8.21 18.29 -26.04
C LYS A 61 -9.35 18.99 -26.77
N LEU A 62 -10.57 18.45 -26.72
CA LEU A 62 -11.72 19.05 -27.37
C LEU A 62 -12.07 20.41 -26.75
N GLN A 63 -11.93 20.56 -25.43
CA GLN A 63 -12.10 21.85 -24.76
C GLN A 63 -11.08 22.89 -25.23
N GLN A 64 -9.83 22.50 -25.53
CA GLN A 64 -8.85 23.42 -26.13
C GLN A 64 -9.29 23.91 -27.51
N VAL A 65 -9.89 23.03 -28.32
CA VAL A 65 -10.45 23.39 -29.65
C VAL A 65 -11.60 24.40 -29.48
N ALA A 66 -12.55 24.10 -28.59
CA ALA A 66 -13.68 24.99 -28.31
C ALA A 66 -13.22 26.36 -27.75
N ALA A 67 -12.22 26.37 -26.85
CA ALA A 67 -11.66 27.59 -26.29
C ALA A 67 -10.97 28.49 -27.34
N ALA A 68 -10.50 27.91 -28.44
CA ALA A 68 -9.97 28.65 -29.59
C ALA A 68 -11.07 29.20 -30.52
N GLY A 69 -12.35 28.91 -30.27
CA GLY A 69 -13.46 29.30 -31.15
C GLY A 69 -13.51 28.51 -32.46
N GLU A 70 -12.90 27.32 -32.45
CA GLU A 70 -12.78 26.39 -33.56
C GLU A 70 -13.65 25.15 -33.32
N THR A 71 -13.92 24.39 -34.37
CA THR A 71 -14.65 23.11 -34.31
C THR A 71 -13.88 22.00 -35.02
N VAL A 72 -14.19 20.76 -34.70
CA VAL A 72 -13.73 19.55 -35.37
C VAL A 72 -14.87 18.88 -36.14
N ASP A 73 -14.57 18.44 -37.35
CA ASP A 73 -15.52 17.78 -38.26
C ASP A 73 -15.40 16.25 -38.19
N SER A 74 -14.26 15.73 -37.72
CA SER A 74 -14.12 14.30 -37.47
C SER A 74 -13.20 14.03 -36.28
N VAL A 75 -13.64 13.11 -35.43
CA VAL A 75 -12.88 12.57 -34.30
C VAL A 75 -12.72 11.07 -34.52
N HIS A 76 -11.50 10.65 -34.76
CA HIS A 76 -11.16 9.24 -34.93
C HIS A 76 -10.57 8.71 -33.64
N ILE A 77 -11.06 7.58 -33.15
CA ILE A 77 -10.59 6.96 -31.91
C ILE A 77 -10.13 5.54 -32.25
N PHE A 78 -8.82 5.30 -32.11
CA PHE A 78 -8.21 3.99 -32.26
C PHE A 78 -7.92 3.40 -30.88
N SER A 79 -8.60 2.30 -30.56
CA SER A 79 -8.56 1.67 -29.24
C SER A 79 -8.97 0.20 -29.33
N HIS A 80 -8.67 -0.60 -28.31
CA HIS A 80 -9.33 -1.90 -28.20
C HIS A 80 -10.84 -1.74 -27.96
N GLY A 81 -11.63 -2.60 -28.59
CA GLY A 81 -13.08 -2.64 -28.48
C GLY A 81 -13.61 -4.04 -28.18
N ASN A 82 -14.83 -4.07 -27.67
CA ASN A 82 -15.69 -5.25 -27.55
C ASN A 82 -17.15 -4.79 -27.67
N SER A 83 -18.10 -5.72 -27.82
CA SER A 83 -19.55 -5.44 -27.84
C SER A 83 -19.95 -4.44 -26.75
N GLY A 84 -20.27 -3.22 -27.18
CA GLY A 84 -20.73 -2.12 -26.33
C GLY A 84 -19.66 -1.46 -25.45
N SER A 85 -18.38 -1.54 -25.81
CA SER A 85 -17.29 -0.92 -25.02
C SER A 85 -16.04 -0.54 -25.83
N LEU A 86 -15.29 0.44 -25.30
CA LEU A 86 -13.99 0.89 -25.79
C LEU A 86 -13.00 1.06 -24.63
N GLN A 87 -11.75 0.64 -24.80
CA GLN A 87 -10.66 0.91 -23.85
C GLN A 87 -9.95 2.22 -24.20
N LEU A 88 -10.05 3.22 -23.32
CA LEU A 88 -9.52 4.58 -23.51
C LEU A 88 -8.63 4.99 -22.33
N GLY A 89 -7.32 4.97 -22.54
CA GLY A 89 -6.32 5.13 -21.50
C GLY A 89 -6.51 4.07 -20.41
N SER A 90 -6.68 4.52 -19.17
CA SER A 90 -7.01 3.66 -18.03
C SER A 90 -8.51 3.36 -17.84
N THR A 91 -9.38 3.82 -18.75
CA THR A 91 -10.85 3.73 -18.61
C THR A 91 -11.47 2.85 -19.70
N THR A 92 -12.24 1.83 -19.33
CA THR A 92 -13.14 1.15 -20.29
C THR A 92 -14.47 1.90 -20.34
N LEU A 93 -14.79 2.62 -21.42
CA LEU A 93 -16.10 3.25 -21.61
C LEU A 93 -17.09 2.19 -22.11
N ASN A 94 -18.24 2.02 -21.46
CA ASN A 94 -19.28 1.06 -21.83
C ASN A 94 -20.69 1.51 -21.40
N SER A 95 -21.72 0.77 -21.80
CA SER A 95 -23.12 1.09 -21.44
C SER A 95 -23.39 1.21 -19.93
N GLY A 96 -22.67 0.46 -19.10
CA GLY A 96 -22.84 0.47 -17.65
C GLY A 96 -22.21 1.68 -16.95
N ASN A 97 -21.22 2.33 -17.59
CA ASN A 97 -20.55 3.50 -17.03
C ASN A 97 -20.71 4.81 -17.81
N LEU A 98 -21.45 4.80 -18.94
CA LEU A 98 -21.82 6.00 -19.68
C LEU A 98 -22.44 7.11 -18.80
N PRO A 99 -23.36 6.83 -17.85
CA PRO A 99 -23.95 7.86 -17.00
C PRO A 99 -22.94 8.65 -16.16
N GLN A 100 -21.84 8.01 -15.74
CA GLN A 100 -20.78 8.61 -14.93
C GLN A 100 -19.97 9.63 -15.75
N HIS A 101 -19.96 9.49 -17.08
CA HIS A 101 -19.23 10.36 -18.01
C HIS A 101 -20.14 11.31 -18.80
N GLU A 102 -21.44 11.36 -18.49
CA GLU A 102 -22.44 12.11 -19.25
C GLU A 102 -22.08 13.59 -19.43
N SER A 103 -21.65 14.27 -18.35
CA SER A 103 -21.27 15.69 -18.41
C SER A 103 -20.04 15.93 -19.29
N GLN A 104 -19.05 15.04 -19.24
CA GLN A 104 -17.84 15.13 -20.06
C GLN A 104 -18.17 14.91 -21.54
N LEU A 105 -18.91 13.84 -21.85
CA LEU A 105 -19.33 13.49 -23.21
C LEU A 105 -20.23 14.56 -23.83
N GLN A 106 -21.15 15.14 -23.05
CA GLN A 106 -21.96 16.28 -23.50
C GLN A 106 -21.12 17.52 -23.78
N SER A 107 -20.07 17.77 -22.99
CA SER A 107 -19.18 18.91 -23.22
C SER A 107 -18.44 18.83 -24.56
N TRP A 108 -18.27 17.63 -25.13
CA TRP A 108 -17.63 17.46 -26.44
C TRP A 108 -18.41 18.16 -27.55
N GLN A 109 -19.74 18.27 -27.44
CA GLN A 109 -20.60 19.00 -28.39
C GLN A 109 -20.10 20.43 -28.66
N THR A 110 -19.48 21.07 -27.68
CA THR A 110 -19.01 22.46 -27.83
C THR A 110 -17.82 22.61 -28.77
N ALA A 111 -17.11 21.52 -29.05
CA ALA A 111 -15.97 21.47 -29.96
C ALA A 111 -16.31 20.81 -31.29
N LEU A 112 -17.44 20.11 -31.38
CA LEU A 112 -17.86 19.36 -32.56
C LEU A 112 -18.65 20.29 -33.51
N SER A 113 -18.36 20.22 -34.81
CA SER A 113 -19.20 20.89 -35.81
C SER A 113 -20.58 20.23 -35.88
N ASN A 114 -21.54 20.88 -36.53
CA ASN A 114 -22.91 20.37 -36.66
C ASN A 114 -23.04 19.13 -37.56
N LYS A 115 -21.96 18.75 -38.23
CA LYS A 115 -21.82 17.53 -39.03
C LYS A 115 -20.62 16.70 -38.58
N ALA A 116 -20.25 16.85 -37.31
CA ALA A 116 -19.08 16.16 -36.81
C ALA A 116 -19.37 14.67 -36.69
N ASP A 117 -18.41 13.89 -37.15
CA ASP A 117 -18.41 12.44 -37.02
C ASP A 117 -17.48 11.98 -35.92
N ILE A 118 -17.88 10.95 -35.18
CA ILE A 118 -16.99 10.19 -34.31
C ILE A 118 -16.83 8.79 -34.90
N VAL A 119 -15.59 8.43 -35.23
CA VAL A 119 -15.24 7.18 -35.88
C VAL A 119 -14.51 6.30 -34.89
N LEU A 120 -15.14 5.20 -34.49
CA LEU A 120 -14.66 4.31 -33.43
C LEU A 120 -13.99 3.07 -34.04
N TYR A 121 -12.66 3.11 -34.14
CA TYR A 121 -11.84 1.97 -34.53
C TYR A 121 -11.52 1.14 -33.28
N GLY A 122 -12.37 0.16 -33.01
CA GLY A 122 -12.19 -0.92 -32.04
C GLY A 122 -13.01 -2.11 -32.50
N CYS A 123 -12.63 -3.34 -32.18
CA CYS A 123 -13.38 -4.53 -32.61
C CYS A 123 -14.75 -4.60 -31.94
N ASP A 124 -15.74 -5.09 -32.68
CA ASP A 124 -17.05 -5.50 -32.19
C ASP A 124 -17.85 -4.41 -31.43
N VAL A 125 -17.47 -3.14 -31.49
CA VAL A 125 -18.02 -2.07 -30.62
C VAL A 125 -19.55 -1.96 -30.74
N ALA A 126 -20.07 -2.13 -31.95
CA ALA A 126 -21.50 -2.15 -32.27
C ALA A 126 -22.07 -3.57 -32.47
N ALA A 127 -21.31 -4.62 -32.20
CA ALA A 127 -21.81 -6.00 -32.33
C ALA A 127 -22.90 -6.29 -31.28
N GLY A 128 -23.97 -6.98 -31.66
CA GLY A 128 -25.05 -7.38 -30.75
C GLY A 128 -25.67 -6.20 -29.99
N ASP A 129 -25.66 -6.27 -28.65
CA ASP A 129 -26.19 -5.20 -27.79
C ASP A 129 -25.34 -3.92 -27.82
N GLY A 130 -24.15 -3.95 -28.42
CA GLY A 130 -23.27 -2.80 -28.61
C GLY A 130 -23.88 -1.68 -29.45
N VAL A 131 -24.89 -1.97 -30.26
CA VAL A 131 -25.70 -0.95 -30.95
C VAL A 131 -26.28 0.06 -29.96
N ASN A 132 -26.75 -0.38 -28.78
CA ASN A 132 -27.33 0.50 -27.76
C ASN A 132 -26.29 1.43 -27.14
N PHE A 133 -25.05 0.96 -27.00
CA PHE A 133 -23.93 1.75 -26.52
C PHE A 133 -23.64 2.91 -27.49
N VAL A 134 -23.48 2.60 -28.79
CA VAL A 134 -23.21 3.60 -29.83
C VAL A 134 -24.38 4.58 -29.95
N ASP A 135 -25.62 4.11 -29.89
CA ASP A 135 -26.81 4.96 -29.91
C ASP A 135 -26.87 5.95 -28.75
N ARG A 136 -26.47 5.53 -27.55
CA ARG A 136 -26.44 6.40 -26.37
C ARG A 136 -25.28 7.39 -26.46
N LEU A 137 -24.12 6.94 -26.93
CA LEU A 137 -22.95 7.80 -27.12
C LEU A 137 -23.24 8.92 -28.14
N ALA A 138 -23.85 8.59 -29.29
CA ALA A 138 -24.26 9.57 -30.31
C ALA A 138 -25.22 10.63 -29.75
N LYS A 139 -26.18 10.22 -28.90
CA LYS A 139 -27.08 11.17 -28.22
C LYS A 139 -26.36 12.09 -27.24
N LEU A 140 -25.35 11.58 -26.55
CA LEU A 140 -24.58 12.36 -25.58
C LEU A 140 -23.63 13.33 -26.26
N THR A 141 -22.95 12.92 -27.32
CA THR A 141 -21.98 13.75 -28.05
C THR A 141 -22.62 14.64 -29.12
N GLY A 142 -23.88 14.38 -29.49
CA GLY A 142 -24.59 15.10 -30.55
C GLY A 142 -24.01 14.89 -31.96
N ALA A 143 -23.08 13.95 -32.11
CA ALA A 143 -22.37 13.64 -33.34
C ALA A 143 -22.89 12.34 -33.96
N ASP A 144 -22.69 12.21 -35.26
CA ASP A 144 -22.91 10.96 -35.99
C ASP A 144 -21.75 10.00 -35.67
N ILE A 145 -22.02 8.70 -35.50
CA ILE A 145 -21.02 7.73 -35.02
C ILE A 145 -20.95 6.51 -35.92
N ALA A 146 -19.73 6.16 -36.34
CA ALA A 146 -19.41 4.90 -37.02
C ALA A 146 -18.63 3.96 -36.09
N ALA A 147 -18.95 2.67 -36.11
CA ALA A 147 -18.30 1.64 -35.31
C ALA A 147 -18.35 0.26 -36.01
N SER A 148 -17.43 -0.63 -35.65
CA SER A 148 -17.39 -1.98 -36.22
C SER A 148 -18.39 -2.92 -35.52
N THR A 149 -18.83 -3.95 -36.23
CA THR A 149 -19.59 -5.08 -35.68
C THR A 149 -18.80 -6.39 -35.68
N ASP A 150 -17.55 -6.35 -36.15
CA ASP A 150 -16.62 -7.46 -36.20
C ASP A 150 -15.18 -7.00 -35.85
N LEU A 151 -14.19 -7.86 -36.12
CA LEU A 151 -12.79 -7.55 -35.85
C LEU A 151 -12.28 -6.39 -36.72
N THR A 152 -11.71 -5.36 -36.09
CA THR A 152 -10.97 -4.28 -36.73
C THR A 152 -9.46 -4.50 -36.69
N GLY A 153 -8.79 -4.40 -37.85
CA GLY A 153 -7.35 -4.62 -37.99
C GLY A 153 -7.01 -6.04 -38.47
N ARG A 154 -5.97 -6.66 -37.91
CA ARG A 154 -5.50 -7.99 -38.34
C ARG A 154 -6.55 -9.06 -38.07
N GLY A 155 -6.80 -9.91 -39.07
CA GLY A 155 -7.78 -11.01 -38.95
C GLY A 155 -9.23 -10.57 -39.14
N GLY A 156 -9.48 -9.26 -39.25
CA GLY A 156 -10.75 -8.69 -39.67
C GLY A 156 -10.54 -7.68 -40.79
N ASN A 157 -11.17 -6.51 -40.70
CA ASN A 157 -11.09 -5.48 -41.73
C ASN A 157 -11.10 -4.05 -41.13
N TRP A 158 -11.21 -2.99 -41.92
CA TRP A 158 -11.24 -1.60 -41.44
C TRP A 158 -12.58 -0.90 -41.75
N ASN A 159 -13.55 -1.64 -42.28
CA ASN A 159 -14.90 -1.16 -42.47
C ASN A 159 -15.58 -1.07 -41.11
N LEU A 160 -16.51 -0.12 -40.99
CA LEU A 160 -17.33 0.07 -39.82
C LEU A 160 -18.77 -0.18 -40.28
N GLU A 161 -19.29 -1.35 -39.97
CA GLU A 161 -20.57 -1.83 -40.52
C GLU A 161 -21.78 -1.15 -39.89
N PHE A 162 -21.59 -0.50 -38.74
CA PHE A 162 -22.64 0.21 -38.03
C PHE A 162 -22.41 1.72 -38.10
N ALA A 163 -23.47 2.44 -38.45
CA ALA A 163 -23.51 3.89 -38.45
C ALA A 163 -24.77 4.38 -37.74
N LYS A 164 -24.60 5.43 -36.93
CA LYS A 164 -25.69 6.21 -36.35
C LYS A 164 -25.58 7.64 -36.85
N GLY A 165 -26.43 7.99 -37.83
CA GLY A 165 -26.34 9.26 -38.54
C GLY A 165 -25.65 9.13 -39.90
N ASP A 166 -25.31 10.25 -40.54
CA ASP A 166 -24.70 10.29 -41.86
C ASP A 166 -23.18 10.45 -41.72
N ILE A 167 -22.42 9.39 -42.04
CA ILE A 167 -20.97 9.36 -41.83
C ILE A 167 -20.25 9.92 -43.06
N GLU A 168 -19.59 11.05 -42.89
CA GLU A 168 -18.91 11.84 -43.93
C GLU A 168 -17.40 11.97 -43.71
N ALA A 169 -16.91 11.45 -42.57
CA ALA A 169 -15.53 11.49 -42.15
C ALA A 169 -14.60 10.84 -43.20
N PRO A 170 -13.52 11.54 -43.62
CA PRO A 170 -12.48 10.89 -44.40
C PRO A 170 -11.73 9.86 -43.54
N LEU A 171 -11.02 8.94 -44.19
CA LEU A 171 -10.15 8.01 -43.47
C LEU A 171 -9.07 8.77 -42.69
N ALA A 172 -8.80 8.37 -41.44
CA ALA A 172 -7.73 8.98 -40.64
C ALA A 172 -6.34 8.44 -40.96
N ILE A 173 -6.23 7.21 -41.46
CA ILE A 173 -4.95 6.53 -41.73
C ILE A 173 -4.85 6.08 -43.19
N SER A 174 -3.61 5.96 -43.69
CA SER A 174 -3.36 5.56 -45.08
C SER A 174 -3.77 4.12 -45.36
N SER A 175 -4.14 3.82 -46.61
CA SER A 175 -4.45 2.46 -47.06
C SER A 175 -3.28 1.49 -46.93
N GLU A 176 -2.05 2.00 -47.03
CA GLU A 176 -0.83 1.21 -46.79
C GLU A 176 -0.73 0.77 -45.33
N VAL A 177 -1.02 1.66 -44.39
CA VAL A 177 -1.04 1.34 -42.96
C VAL A 177 -2.18 0.36 -42.66
N MET A 178 -3.37 0.58 -43.19
CA MET A 178 -4.49 -0.36 -43.01
C MET A 178 -4.17 -1.78 -43.51
N ALA A 179 -3.47 -1.93 -44.65
CA ALA A 179 -3.09 -3.23 -45.19
C ALA A 179 -1.95 -3.93 -44.42
N ASN A 180 -1.08 -3.13 -43.80
CA ASN A 180 0.15 -3.64 -43.17
C ASN A 180 0.09 -3.72 -41.65
N TYR A 181 -0.87 -3.05 -41.01
CA TYR A 181 -1.06 -3.11 -39.57
C TYR A 181 -1.30 -4.55 -39.12
N ARG A 182 -0.56 -4.99 -38.11
CA ARG A 182 -0.57 -6.37 -37.62
C ARG A 182 -1.24 -6.54 -36.25
N GLY A 183 -1.71 -5.45 -35.65
CA GLY A 183 -2.50 -5.45 -34.42
C GLY A 183 -3.97 -5.81 -34.67
N THR A 184 -4.65 -6.32 -33.64
CA THR A 184 -6.11 -6.49 -33.64
C THR A 184 -6.70 -5.61 -32.56
N LEU A 185 -7.68 -4.78 -32.89
CA LEU A 185 -8.23 -3.82 -31.94
C LEU A 185 -9.27 -4.47 -31.00
N ALA A 186 -9.10 -5.73 -30.60
CA ALA A 186 -10.06 -6.49 -29.80
C ALA A 186 -9.65 -6.52 -28.34
N THR A 187 -10.60 -6.39 -27.42
CA THR A 187 -10.35 -6.63 -25.99
C THR A 187 -10.30 -8.13 -25.70
N ILE A 188 -9.26 -8.60 -25.02
CA ILE A 188 -9.16 -10.00 -24.62
C ILE A 188 -10.09 -10.25 -23.43
N THR A 189 -11.20 -10.94 -23.66
CA THR A 189 -12.23 -11.18 -22.65
C THR A 189 -12.39 -12.66 -22.31
N VAL A 190 -12.33 -12.99 -21.02
CA VAL A 190 -12.69 -14.30 -20.48
C VAL A 190 -14.21 -14.39 -20.37
N THR A 191 -14.82 -15.40 -20.98
CA THR A 191 -16.28 -15.51 -21.12
C THR A 191 -16.89 -16.68 -20.38
N ASN A 192 -16.08 -17.62 -19.88
CA ASN A 192 -16.53 -18.75 -19.07
C ASN A 192 -15.53 -19.07 -17.95
N ASN A 193 -15.98 -19.89 -16.99
CA ASN A 193 -15.18 -20.30 -15.83
C ASN A 193 -14.51 -21.68 -16.00
N ASN A 194 -14.41 -22.18 -17.23
CA ASN A 194 -13.71 -23.43 -17.49
C ASN A 194 -12.21 -23.24 -17.24
N ASP A 195 -11.53 -24.29 -16.79
CA ASP A 195 -10.08 -24.29 -16.58
C ASP A 195 -9.27 -24.13 -17.87
N SER A 196 -9.82 -24.59 -19.00
CA SER A 196 -9.17 -24.53 -20.31
C SER A 196 -10.19 -24.50 -21.45
N GLY A 197 -9.69 -24.34 -22.68
CA GLY A 197 -10.50 -24.26 -23.89
C GLY A 197 -10.95 -22.83 -24.21
N PRO A 198 -11.64 -22.64 -25.36
CA PRO A 198 -12.08 -21.32 -25.81
C PRO A 198 -12.88 -20.57 -24.73
N GLY A 199 -12.58 -19.27 -24.57
CA GLY A 199 -13.23 -18.39 -23.58
C GLY A 199 -12.74 -18.52 -22.14
N SER A 200 -11.84 -19.46 -21.82
CA SER A 200 -11.23 -19.57 -20.49
C SER A 200 -10.11 -18.54 -20.25
N LEU A 201 -9.79 -18.28 -18.99
CA LEU A 201 -8.64 -17.43 -18.61
C LEU A 201 -7.31 -18.00 -19.15
N ARG A 202 -7.16 -19.32 -19.18
CA ARG A 202 -5.97 -19.97 -19.72
C ARG A 202 -5.82 -19.73 -21.22
N ALA A 203 -6.92 -19.78 -21.98
CA ALA A 203 -6.91 -19.44 -23.40
C ALA A 203 -6.60 -17.95 -23.63
N ALA A 204 -7.18 -17.06 -22.80
CA ALA A 204 -6.91 -15.62 -22.87
C ALA A 204 -5.42 -15.30 -22.63
N ILE A 205 -4.79 -15.89 -21.61
CA ILE A 205 -3.35 -15.72 -21.34
C ILE A 205 -2.49 -16.24 -22.50
N ALA A 206 -2.92 -17.34 -23.14
CA ALA A 206 -2.21 -17.92 -24.27
C ALA A 206 -2.28 -17.01 -25.51
N SER A 207 -3.45 -16.43 -25.81
CA SER A 207 -3.65 -15.52 -26.96
C SER A 207 -3.03 -14.13 -26.75
N ALA A 208 -2.99 -13.67 -25.50
CA ALA A 208 -2.46 -12.35 -25.15
C ALA A 208 -0.98 -12.18 -25.54
N GLN A 209 -0.67 -11.01 -26.06
CA GLN A 209 0.66 -10.48 -26.29
C GLN A 209 1.18 -9.76 -25.04
N ALA A 210 2.45 -9.40 -25.05
CA ALA A 210 3.07 -8.70 -23.92
C ALA A 210 2.59 -7.25 -23.87
N GLY A 211 1.95 -6.85 -22.78
CA GLY A 211 1.36 -5.53 -22.59
C GLY A 211 -0.16 -5.59 -22.44
N ASP A 212 -0.80 -6.60 -23.02
CA ASP A 212 -2.25 -6.71 -23.09
C ASP A 212 -2.94 -6.71 -21.73
N THR A 213 -4.18 -6.20 -21.75
CA THR A 213 -5.13 -6.31 -20.65
C THR A 213 -6.16 -7.40 -20.93
N ILE A 214 -6.26 -8.37 -20.01
CA ILE A 214 -7.29 -9.42 -20.01
C ILE A 214 -8.42 -8.99 -19.07
N GLN A 215 -9.64 -8.94 -19.60
CA GLN A 215 -10.86 -8.62 -18.87
C GLN A 215 -11.76 -9.85 -18.72
N PHE A 216 -12.84 -9.71 -17.95
CA PHE A 216 -13.80 -10.78 -17.70
C PHE A 216 -15.22 -10.31 -18.01
N ALA A 217 -16.00 -11.18 -18.64
CA ALA A 217 -17.42 -10.94 -18.90
C ALA A 217 -18.19 -10.84 -17.58
N ALA A 218 -19.18 -9.94 -17.52
CA ALA A 218 -19.99 -9.71 -16.32
C ALA A 218 -20.76 -10.95 -15.83
N SER A 219 -21.02 -11.92 -16.73
CA SER A 219 -21.60 -13.22 -16.39
C SER A 219 -20.76 -14.05 -15.41
N LEU A 220 -19.47 -13.69 -15.23
CA LEU A 220 -18.57 -14.35 -14.29
C LEU A 220 -18.58 -13.75 -12.88
N ALA A 221 -19.40 -12.73 -12.61
CA ALA A 221 -19.52 -12.18 -11.26
C ALA A 221 -19.94 -13.28 -10.25
N ASN A 222 -19.26 -13.32 -9.10
CA ASN A 222 -19.39 -14.32 -8.03
C ASN A 222 -19.11 -15.78 -8.45
N GLN A 223 -18.56 -16.01 -9.65
CA GLN A 223 -18.17 -17.35 -10.08
C GLN A 223 -16.77 -17.72 -9.56
N THR A 224 -16.46 -19.01 -9.64
CA THR A 224 -15.11 -19.52 -9.40
C THR A 224 -14.58 -20.21 -10.67
N ILE A 225 -13.42 -19.79 -11.14
CA ILE A 225 -12.58 -20.51 -12.09
C ILE A 225 -11.76 -21.53 -11.29
N THR A 226 -12.14 -22.80 -11.37
CA THR A 226 -11.48 -23.88 -10.63
C THR A 226 -10.40 -24.51 -11.50
N LEU A 227 -9.14 -24.39 -11.10
CA LEU A 227 -8.01 -24.97 -11.84
C LEU A 227 -7.92 -26.47 -11.56
N THR A 228 -7.90 -27.26 -12.63
CA THR A 228 -7.80 -28.74 -12.58
C THR A 228 -6.60 -29.28 -13.36
N SER A 229 -6.03 -28.46 -14.25
CA SER A 229 -4.90 -28.76 -15.12
C SER A 229 -3.61 -28.10 -14.63
N GLY A 230 -3.55 -27.75 -13.34
CA GLY A 230 -2.44 -27.06 -12.71
C GLY A 230 -2.51 -25.53 -12.81
N GLN A 231 -1.44 -24.87 -12.38
CA GLN A 231 -1.33 -23.42 -12.29
C GLN A 231 -1.47 -22.71 -13.65
N LEU A 232 -1.83 -21.43 -13.62
CA LEU A 232 -1.75 -20.54 -14.77
C LEU A 232 -0.30 -20.04 -14.91
N VAL A 233 0.29 -20.19 -16.09
CA VAL A 233 1.65 -19.73 -16.38
C VAL A 233 1.57 -18.41 -17.14
N ILE A 234 2.23 -17.38 -16.62
CA ILE A 234 2.34 -16.05 -17.25
C ILE A 234 3.82 -15.77 -17.51
N ASN A 235 4.22 -15.80 -18.78
CA ASN A 235 5.61 -15.62 -19.22
C ASN A 235 5.84 -14.31 -19.98
N LYS A 236 4.91 -13.36 -19.85
CA LYS A 236 4.87 -12.09 -20.56
C LYS A 236 4.26 -11.02 -19.66
N ASN A 237 4.45 -9.76 -20.02
CA ASN A 237 3.85 -8.65 -19.27
C ASN A 237 2.35 -8.65 -19.52
N LEU A 238 1.52 -8.58 -18.48
CA LEU A 238 0.06 -8.59 -18.62
C LEU A 238 -0.61 -7.78 -17.50
N THR A 239 -1.76 -7.22 -17.83
CA THR A 239 -2.75 -6.80 -16.83
C THR A 239 -3.92 -7.78 -16.86
N ILE A 240 -4.35 -8.27 -15.70
CA ILE A 240 -5.54 -9.11 -15.56
C ILE A 240 -6.50 -8.36 -14.62
N ASP A 241 -7.61 -7.89 -15.17
CA ASP A 241 -8.56 -7.03 -14.46
C ASP A 241 -9.97 -7.61 -14.46
N ALA A 242 -10.44 -8.00 -13.27
CA ALA A 242 -11.78 -8.52 -13.04
C ALA A 242 -12.80 -7.44 -12.65
N VAL A 243 -12.56 -6.15 -12.94
CA VAL A 243 -13.51 -5.05 -12.66
C VAL A 243 -14.92 -5.32 -13.20
N GLY A 244 -15.02 -5.96 -14.36
CA GLY A 244 -16.29 -6.34 -14.98
C GLY A 244 -17.00 -7.53 -14.31
N ALA A 245 -16.29 -8.32 -13.50
CA ALA A 245 -16.77 -9.57 -12.89
C ALA A 245 -16.54 -9.57 -11.37
N ALA A 246 -17.33 -8.79 -10.64
CA ALA A 246 -17.20 -8.61 -9.20
C ALA A 246 -17.13 -9.96 -8.45
N ASN A 247 -16.23 -10.04 -7.45
CA ASN A 247 -15.99 -11.23 -6.62
C ASN A 247 -15.60 -12.50 -7.38
N LEU A 248 -15.07 -12.40 -8.60
CA LEU A 248 -14.56 -13.54 -9.33
C LEU A 248 -13.36 -14.16 -8.62
N THR A 249 -13.44 -15.47 -8.38
CA THR A 249 -12.35 -16.25 -7.78
C THR A 249 -11.61 -17.08 -8.81
N VAL A 250 -10.29 -17.02 -8.81
CA VAL A 250 -9.42 -17.99 -9.49
C VAL A 250 -8.82 -18.90 -8.42
N SER A 251 -9.18 -20.18 -8.46
CA SER A 251 -8.85 -21.12 -7.40
C SER A 251 -7.93 -22.25 -7.85
N GLY A 252 -6.85 -22.48 -7.10
CA GLY A 252 -5.95 -23.62 -7.28
C GLY A 252 -6.50 -24.95 -6.79
N ASN A 253 -7.77 -24.97 -6.32
CA ASN A 253 -8.52 -26.15 -5.92
C ASN A 253 -7.83 -27.02 -4.84
N ASN A 254 -7.01 -26.41 -3.99
CA ASN A 254 -6.12 -27.07 -3.03
C ASN A 254 -5.17 -28.10 -3.65
N ALA A 255 -5.02 -28.10 -4.98
CA ALA A 255 -4.31 -29.12 -5.75
C ALA A 255 -3.09 -28.56 -6.46
N SER A 256 -3.09 -27.27 -6.79
CA SER A 256 -1.95 -26.58 -7.40
C SER A 256 -1.81 -25.17 -6.88
N ARG A 257 -0.63 -24.59 -7.14
CA ARG A 257 -0.47 -23.14 -7.20
C ARG A 257 -1.53 -22.50 -8.11
N VAL A 258 -1.93 -21.26 -7.85
CA VAL A 258 -2.85 -20.54 -8.75
C VAL A 258 -2.10 -19.94 -9.96
N ILE A 259 -1.08 -19.10 -9.71
CA ILE A 259 -0.32 -18.39 -10.75
C ILE A 259 1.18 -18.60 -10.56
N LEU A 260 1.89 -18.94 -11.65
CA LEU A 260 3.34 -18.81 -11.76
C LEU A 260 3.66 -17.77 -12.84
N THR A 261 4.45 -16.75 -12.49
CA THR A 261 5.10 -15.91 -13.49
C THR A 261 6.51 -16.42 -13.78
N GLU A 262 6.87 -16.50 -15.05
CA GLU A 262 8.16 -17.03 -15.52
C GLU A 262 9.03 -15.93 -16.12
N GLY A 263 10.33 -15.98 -15.85
CA GLY A 263 11.27 -14.97 -16.34
C GLY A 263 11.14 -13.63 -15.61
N SER A 264 11.36 -12.55 -16.35
CA SER A 264 11.33 -11.17 -15.88
C SER A 264 10.06 -10.51 -16.42
N THR A 265 8.95 -10.63 -15.69
CA THR A 265 7.63 -10.16 -16.12
C THR A 265 7.14 -8.99 -15.29
N ASN A 266 6.35 -8.10 -15.90
CA ASN A 266 5.53 -7.11 -15.22
C ASN A 266 4.06 -7.55 -15.28
N VAL A 267 3.52 -8.04 -14.16
CA VAL A 267 2.15 -8.55 -14.05
C VAL A 267 1.36 -7.70 -13.07
N THR A 268 0.22 -7.19 -13.52
CA THR A 268 -0.75 -6.48 -12.68
C THR A 268 -2.03 -7.29 -12.56
N LEU A 269 -2.48 -7.50 -11.33
CA LEU A 269 -3.69 -8.21 -10.98
C LEU A 269 -4.66 -7.24 -10.29
N LYS A 270 -5.87 -7.10 -10.83
CA LYS A 270 -6.88 -6.16 -10.30
C LYS A 270 -8.22 -6.83 -10.04
N ASN A 271 -8.87 -6.43 -8.95
CA ASN A 271 -10.27 -6.74 -8.64
C ASN A 271 -10.63 -8.25 -8.57
N LEU A 272 -9.64 -9.10 -8.29
CA LEU A 272 -9.75 -10.56 -8.39
C LEU A 272 -9.53 -11.23 -7.02
N ILE A 273 -10.05 -12.45 -6.84
CA ILE A 273 -9.76 -13.27 -5.66
C ILE A 273 -8.87 -14.45 -6.07
N ILE A 274 -7.64 -14.51 -5.55
CA ILE A 274 -6.71 -15.64 -5.70
C ILE A 274 -6.85 -16.55 -4.48
N ALA A 275 -7.36 -17.77 -4.66
CA ALA A 275 -7.71 -18.60 -3.51
C ALA A 275 -7.38 -20.09 -3.60
N ASN A 276 -7.22 -20.70 -2.43
CA ASN A 276 -7.06 -22.15 -2.24
C ASN A 276 -5.95 -22.73 -3.13
N GLY A 277 -4.91 -21.96 -3.40
CA GLY A 277 -3.71 -22.45 -4.05
C GLY A 277 -2.86 -23.23 -3.07
N ARG A 278 -2.32 -24.38 -3.49
CA ARG A 278 -1.50 -25.24 -2.62
C ARG A 278 -0.28 -25.76 -3.34
N VAL A 279 0.88 -25.64 -2.69
CA VAL A 279 2.09 -26.37 -3.09
C VAL A 279 2.57 -27.22 -1.91
N SER A 280 2.84 -28.50 -2.17
CA SER A 280 3.13 -29.49 -1.12
C SER A 280 4.61 -29.65 -0.78
N GLY A 281 5.51 -28.91 -1.45
CA GLY A 281 6.93 -28.97 -1.14
C GLY A 281 7.21 -28.44 0.26
N THR A 282 8.00 -29.21 1.00
CA THR A 282 8.46 -28.88 2.36
C THR A 282 9.96 -28.64 2.40
N ASP A 283 10.66 -28.81 1.27
CA ASP A 283 12.11 -28.60 1.19
C ASP A 283 12.41 -27.09 1.32
N PRO A 284 13.15 -26.68 2.36
CA PRO A 284 13.49 -25.28 2.61
C PRO A 284 14.43 -24.67 1.56
N ASN A 285 14.97 -25.47 0.64
CA ASN A 285 15.86 -25.02 -0.44
C ASN A 285 15.23 -25.07 -1.84
N ASN A 286 14.03 -25.62 -1.99
CA ASN A 286 13.41 -25.83 -3.30
C ASN A 286 12.23 -24.88 -3.55
N GLU A 287 12.55 -23.69 -4.04
CA GLU A 287 11.57 -22.63 -4.34
C GLU A 287 10.54 -23.05 -5.40
N ALA A 288 10.89 -23.93 -6.34
CA ALA A 288 9.97 -24.35 -7.39
C ALA A 288 8.79 -25.15 -6.85
N THR A 289 9.00 -25.90 -5.77
CA THR A 289 7.99 -26.77 -5.16
C THR A 289 7.47 -26.28 -3.82
N SER A 290 8.08 -25.23 -3.24
CA SER A 290 7.72 -24.73 -1.92
C SER A 290 7.24 -23.28 -1.92
N GLY A 291 7.47 -22.48 -2.96
CA GLY A 291 7.03 -21.08 -2.98
C GLY A 291 5.54 -20.91 -3.28
N GLY A 292 4.91 -19.85 -2.79
CA GLY A 292 3.74 -19.18 -3.37
C GLY A 292 2.53 -20.08 -3.64
N GLY A 293 1.68 -20.34 -2.65
CA GLY A 293 0.45 -21.12 -2.85
C GLY A 293 -0.49 -20.42 -3.82
N GLY A 294 -0.67 -19.11 -3.64
CA GLY A 294 -1.41 -18.27 -4.57
C GLY A 294 -0.56 -17.95 -5.80
N ILE A 295 0.48 -17.16 -5.59
CA ILE A 295 1.31 -16.59 -6.66
C ILE A 295 2.79 -16.86 -6.38
N GLN A 296 3.53 -17.29 -7.39
CA GLN A 296 4.99 -17.18 -7.40
C GLN A 296 5.47 -16.40 -8.60
N THR A 297 6.48 -15.57 -8.40
CA THR A 297 7.14 -14.84 -9.49
C THR A 297 8.52 -15.39 -9.81
N GLY A 298 8.96 -15.15 -11.04
CA GLY A 298 10.37 -15.23 -11.43
C GLY A 298 11.20 -14.12 -10.78
N GLY A 299 12.52 -14.13 -11.04
CA GLY A 299 13.43 -13.09 -10.58
C GLY A 299 13.36 -11.82 -11.44
N ASN A 300 13.71 -10.68 -10.88
CA ASN A 300 13.64 -9.35 -11.50
C ASN A 300 12.24 -9.01 -12.04
N SER A 301 11.19 -9.60 -11.45
CA SER A 301 9.82 -9.37 -11.88
C SER A 301 9.19 -8.19 -11.14
N THR A 302 8.13 -7.63 -11.71
CA THR A 302 7.23 -6.69 -11.04
C THR A 302 5.86 -7.36 -10.89
N LEU A 303 5.35 -7.40 -9.66
CA LEU A 303 4.01 -7.88 -9.35
C LEU A 303 3.23 -6.76 -8.66
N THR A 304 2.11 -6.36 -9.26
CA THR A 304 1.20 -5.36 -8.68
C THR A 304 -0.15 -6.00 -8.41
N LEU A 305 -0.64 -5.88 -7.18
CA LEU A 305 -2.00 -6.26 -6.78
C LEU A 305 -2.78 -5.00 -6.38
N GLU A 306 -3.90 -4.77 -7.04
CA GLU A 306 -4.82 -3.65 -6.74
C GLU A 306 -6.22 -4.20 -6.46
N ASN A 307 -6.83 -3.80 -5.34
CA ASN A 307 -8.20 -4.20 -4.99
C ASN A 307 -8.41 -5.73 -5.03
N THR A 308 -7.38 -6.50 -4.69
CA THR A 308 -7.34 -7.97 -4.85
C THR A 308 -7.49 -8.65 -3.50
N GLN A 309 -7.97 -9.89 -3.49
CA GLN A 309 -7.92 -10.75 -2.31
C GLN A 309 -7.04 -11.96 -2.56
N VAL A 310 -6.23 -12.35 -1.58
CA VAL A 310 -5.38 -13.55 -1.60
C VAL A 310 -5.73 -14.38 -0.37
N ASN A 311 -6.47 -15.48 -0.58
CA ASN A 311 -7.16 -16.16 0.51
C ASN A 311 -6.85 -17.67 0.57
N ASN A 312 -6.63 -18.20 1.78
CA ASN A 312 -6.51 -19.65 2.05
C ASN A 312 -5.44 -20.35 1.20
N ASN A 313 -4.39 -19.65 0.80
CA ASN A 313 -3.31 -20.24 0.01
C ASN A 313 -2.23 -20.83 0.93
N ILE A 314 -1.67 -21.96 0.55
CA ILE A 314 -0.77 -22.75 1.39
C ILE A 314 0.50 -23.12 0.64
N ALA A 315 1.66 -22.80 1.21
CA ALA A 315 2.98 -23.16 0.67
C ALA A 315 4.04 -23.24 1.77
N GLY A 316 5.26 -23.66 1.40
CA GLY A 316 6.42 -23.66 2.29
C GLY A 316 7.09 -22.29 2.44
N PHE A 317 6.99 -21.43 1.43
CA PHE A 317 7.44 -20.04 1.45
C PHE A 317 6.32 -19.16 0.89
N GLY A 318 5.94 -18.10 1.58
CA GLY A 318 4.94 -17.17 1.06
C GLY A 318 3.61 -17.87 0.76
N GLY A 319 2.82 -18.20 1.79
CA GLY A 319 1.57 -18.96 1.63
C GLY A 319 0.68 -18.37 0.53
N GLY A 320 0.47 -17.05 0.58
CA GLY A 320 -0.16 -16.29 -0.48
C GLY A 320 0.76 -16.06 -1.68
N ILE A 321 1.85 -15.33 -1.46
CA ILE A 321 2.76 -14.85 -2.49
C ILE A 321 4.21 -15.15 -2.11
N TYR A 322 4.96 -15.73 -3.04
CA TYR A 322 6.42 -15.81 -2.97
C TYR A 322 7.04 -15.07 -4.15
N THR A 323 7.82 -14.02 -3.89
CA THR A 323 8.46 -13.23 -4.96
C THR A 323 9.92 -13.57 -5.14
N GLY A 324 10.32 -13.70 -6.41
CA GLY A 324 11.66 -14.08 -6.81
C GLY A 324 12.71 -12.99 -6.53
N PHE A 325 13.99 -13.37 -6.68
CA PHE A 325 15.14 -12.51 -6.40
C PHE A 325 15.05 -11.15 -7.11
N ARG A 326 15.33 -10.05 -6.39
CA ARG A 326 15.29 -8.68 -6.93
C ARG A 326 13.98 -8.27 -7.60
N SER A 327 12.86 -8.82 -7.14
CA SER A 327 11.54 -8.46 -7.64
C SER A 327 10.97 -7.26 -6.91
N THR A 328 10.13 -6.50 -7.60
CA THR A 328 9.30 -5.45 -7.00
C THR A 328 7.89 -5.97 -6.79
N THR A 329 7.34 -5.76 -5.60
CA THR A 329 5.98 -6.16 -5.25
C THR A 329 5.24 -4.98 -4.68
N THR A 330 4.10 -4.65 -5.30
CA THR A 330 3.23 -3.56 -4.89
C THR A 330 1.85 -4.11 -4.56
N VAL A 331 1.35 -3.83 -3.37
CA VAL A 331 0.05 -4.28 -2.88
C VAL A 331 -0.74 -3.06 -2.43
N ILE A 332 -1.87 -2.81 -3.08
CA ILE A 332 -2.70 -1.63 -2.86
C ILE A 332 -4.14 -2.08 -2.62
N ASN A 333 -4.75 -1.57 -1.54
CA ASN A 333 -6.17 -1.77 -1.23
C ASN A 333 -6.60 -3.25 -1.25
N SER A 334 -5.71 -4.15 -0.84
CA SER A 334 -5.87 -5.59 -1.01
C SER A 334 -6.00 -6.31 0.33
N LYS A 335 -6.55 -7.52 0.31
CA LYS A 335 -6.77 -8.34 1.51
C LYS A 335 -6.05 -9.68 1.42
N PHE A 336 -5.39 -10.07 2.50
CA PHE A 336 -4.69 -11.35 2.63
C PHE A 336 -5.23 -12.09 3.84
N ASN A 337 -6.00 -13.15 3.61
CA ASN A 337 -6.71 -13.85 4.69
C ASN A 337 -6.34 -15.33 4.75
N ASN A 338 -6.01 -15.81 5.95
CA ASN A 338 -5.78 -17.23 6.24
C ASN A 338 -4.75 -17.90 5.32
N ASN A 339 -3.76 -17.17 4.82
CA ASN A 339 -2.69 -17.80 4.05
C ASN A 339 -1.68 -18.45 5.00
N ASP A 340 -1.14 -19.59 4.59
CA ASP A 340 -0.24 -20.42 5.40
C ASP A 340 1.08 -20.68 4.66
N GLY A 341 2.14 -20.03 5.12
CA GLY A 341 3.51 -20.17 4.65
C GLY A 341 4.37 -21.05 5.55
N SER A 342 3.77 -21.87 6.42
CA SER A 342 4.48 -22.62 7.47
C SER A 342 4.81 -24.07 7.12
N LEU A 343 4.52 -24.53 5.88
CA LEU A 343 4.72 -25.94 5.51
C LEU A 343 6.19 -26.37 5.48
N ALA A 344 7.12 -25.47 5.15
CA ALA A 344 8.54 -25.78 5.15
C ALA A 344 9.15 -25.49 6.53
N ASP A 345 9.96 -26.43 7.00
CA ASP A 345 10.60 -26.33 8.30
C ASP A 345 11.70 -25.27 8.31
N ASN A 346 11.69 -24.42 9.35
CA ASN A 346 12.79 -23.56 9.77
C ASN A 346 13.44 -22.71 8.66
N THR A 347 12.62 -22.10 7.82
CA THR A 347 13.07 -21.26 6.71
C THR A 347 12.74 -19.79 7.00
N GLU A 348 13.74 -18.93 6.85
CA GLU A 348 13.65 -17.47 6.90
C GLU A 348 12.75 -16.89 5.79
N ARG A 349 12.13 -17.71 4.93
CA ARG A 349 11.24 -17.30 3.83
C ARG A 349 9.78 -17.70 4.04
N GLY A 350 9.42 -18.15 5.25
CA GLY A 350 8.10 -18.68 5.55
C GLY A 350 7.01 -17.65 5.86
N GLY A 351 6.94 -16.53 5.13
CA GLY A 351 5.89 -15.53 5.32
C GLY A 351 4.50 -16.11 5.04
N GLY A 352 3.51 -15.87 5.92
CA GLY A 352 2.18 -16.47 5.73
C GLY A 352 1.43 -15.92 4.52
N ALA A 353 1.35 -14.60 4.40
CA ALA A 353 0.76 -13.92 3.26
C ALA A 353 1.78 -13.68 2.15
N ILE A 354 2.91 -13.03 2.46
CA ILE A 354 3.92 -12.63 1.48
C ILE A 354 5.30 -12.99 2.00
N ALA A 355 6.11 -13.61 1.16
CA ALA A 355 7.54 -13.75 1.39
C ALA A 355 8.31 -13.21 0.18
N THR A 356 9.26 -12.31 0.42
CA THR A 356 10.13 -11.76 -0.62
C THR A 356 11.51 -12.37 -0.54
N LYS A 357 12.05 -12.76 -1.69
CA LYS A 357 13.47 -13.13 -1.79
C LYS A 357 14.33 -11.87 -1.83
N SER A 358 15.60 -12.04 -1.48
CA SER A 358 16.58 -10.97 -1.30
C SER A 358 16.68 -9.96 -2.45
N GLY A 359 16.97 -8.71 -2.10
CA GLY A 359 17.26 -7.62 -3.05
C GLY A 359 16.05 -7.02 -3.75
N GLY A 360 14.84 -7.38 -3.32
CA GLY A 360 13.59 -6.83 -3.85
C GLY A 360 13.13 -5.55 -3.14
N THR A 361 11.98 -5.05 -3.59
CA THR A 361 11.25 -3.93 -2.96
C THR A 361 9.83 -4.36 -2.70
N LEU A 362 9.34 -4.17 -1.48
CA LEU A 362 7.95 -4.42 -1.10
C LEU A 362 7.25 -3.13 -0.70
N THR A 363 6.15 -2.82 -1.38
CA THR A 363 5.27 -1.70 -1.03
C THR A 363 3.87 -2.20 -0.73
N ILE A 364 3.34 -1.85 0.43
CA ILE A 364 2.00 -2.20 0.90
C ILE A 364 1.27 -0.92 1.29
N ARG A 365 0.09 -0.68 0.71
CA ARG A 365 -0.73 0.50 1.00
C ARG A 365 -2.20 0.14 1.17
N GLY A 366 -2.86 0.71 2.18
CA GLY A 366 -4.31 0.59 2.35
C GLY A 366 -4.81 -0.85 2.48
N SER A 367 -3.97 -1.79 2.93
CA SER A 367 -4.21 -3.23 2.79
C SER A 367 -4.38 -3.92 4.14
N GLU A 368 -5.06 -5.08 4.12
CA GLU A 368 -5.40 -5.85 5.32
C GLU A 368 -4.77 -7.25 5.28
N PHE A 369 -4.11 -7.65 6.36
CA PHE A 369 -3.51 -8.96 6.55
C PHE A 369 -4.10 -9.59 7.81
N THR A 370 -4.95 -10.60 7.63
CA THR A 370 -5.73 -11.19 8.72
C THR A 370 -5.50 -12.69 8.83
N ASN A 371 -5.20 -13.15 10.04
CA ASN A 371 -5.09 -14.58 10.39
C ASN A 371 -4.10 -15.36 9.49
N ASN A 372 -3.10 -14.69 8.94
CA ASN A 372 -2.05 -15.37 8.19
C ASN A 372 -1.09 -16.06 9.14
N LYS A 373 -0.50 -17.14 8.66
CA LYS A 373 0.31 -18.04 9.44
C LYS A 373 1.63 -18.29 8.73
N GLY A 374 2.74 -18.01 9.40
CA GLY A 374 4.09 -18.17 8.83
C GLY A 374 5.03 -18.97 9.72
N SER A 375 6.17 -19.40 9.16
CA SER A 375 7.32 -19.84 9.95
C SER A 375 8.07 -18.63 10.52
N TYR A 376 8.29 -17.59 9.71
CA TYR A 376 8.89 -16.29 10.08
C TYR A 376 8.09 -15.18 9.39
N GLY A 377 7.59 -14.22 10.15
CA GLY A 377 6.65 -13.23 9.62
C GLY A 377 5.27 -13.86 9.42
N GLY A 378 4.39 -13.79 10.42
CA GLY A 378 3.09 -14.46 10.31
C GLY A 378 2.27 -13.98 9.12
N ALA A 379 2.38 -12.70 8.75
CA ALA A 379 1.89 -12.20 7.46
C ALA A 379 3.02 -12.00 6.46
N VAL A 380 3.97 -11.12 6.78
CA VAL A 380 4.96 -10.64 5.81
C VAL A 380 6.36 -11.03 6.25
N ASN A 381 7.12 -11.55 5.31
CA ASN A 381 8.53 -11.84 5.42
C ASN A 381 9.29 -11.09 4.34
N ASN A 382 10.37 -10.39 4.71
CA ASN A 382 11.18 -9.64 3.77
C ASN A 382 12.66 -9.71 4.10
N LEU A 383 13.43 -10.27 3.17
CA LEU A 383 14.87 -10.46 3.31
C LEU A 383 15.60 -9.44 2.45
N LEU A 384 16.56 -8.72 3.04
CA LEU A 384 17.54 -7.87 2.35
C LEU A 384 16.92 -6.98 1.27
N GLY A 385 15.73 -6.45 1.53
CA GLY A 385 14.91 -5.73 0.57
C GLY A 385 14.30 -4.50 1.21
N SER A 386 14.14 -3.43 0.44
CA SER A 386 13.50 -2.22 0.98
C SER A 386 12.00 -2.47 1.16
N MET A 387 11.42 -1.89 2.20
CA MET A 387 9.99 -2.06 2.50
C MET A 387 9.33 -0.75 2.87
N THR A 388 8.12 -0.55 2.36
CA THR A 388 7.22 0.53 2.79
C THR A 388 5.83 -0.04 3.04
N ILE A 389 5.33 0.13 4.27
CA ILE A 389 3.97 -0.21 4.68
C ILE A 389 3.27 1.09 5.10
N GLU A 390 2.16 1.42 4.45
CA GLU A 390 1.40 2.64 4.73
C GLU A 390 -0.08 2.32 4.91
N ASN A 391 -0.70 2.92 5.93
CA ASN A 391 -2.14 2.89 6.15
C ASN A 391 -2.74 1.47 6.08
N SER A 392 -2.06 0.49 6.66
CA SER A 392 -2.39 -0.93 6.52
C SER A 392 -2.62 -1.60 7.88
N LYS A 393 -3.36 -2.72 7.90
CA LYS A 393 -3.71 -3.45 9.12
C LYS A 393 -3.18 -4.88 9.10
N PHE A 394 -2.57 -5.31 10.20
CA PHE A 394 -2.09 -6.67 10.45
C PHE A 394 -2.79 -7.19 11.71
N THR A 395 -3.76 -8.10 11.54
CA THR A 395 -4.62 -8.60 12.64
C THR A 395 -4.50 -10.10 12.82
N GLY A 396 -4.22 -10.56 14.04
CA GLY A 396 -4.29 -11.99 14.38
C GLY A 396 -3.32 -12.88 13.60
N ASN A 397 -2.28 -12.31 13.00
CA ASN A 397 -1.28 -13.10 12.28
C ASN A 397 -0.35 -13.79 13.28
N ARG A 398 0.15 -14.97 12.92
CA ARG A 398 0.96 -15.77 13.85
C ARG A 398 2.14 -16.49 13.22
N THR A 399 3.21 -16.64 13.99
CA THR A 399 4.28 -17.60 13.67
C THR A 399 4.17 -18.87 14.51
N GLU A 400 4.48 -20.02 13.92
CA GLU A 400 4.52 -21.29 14.66
C GLU A 400 5.90 -21.63 15.22
N LYS A 401 6.97 -21.15 14.58
CA LYS A 401 8.34 -21.61 14.89
C LYS A 401 9.33 -20.46 15.07
N GLY A 402 9.15 -19.36 14.35
CA GLY A 402 10.07 -18.24 14.32
C GLY A 402 9.51 -16.97 14.91
N VAL A 403 10.07 -15.85 14.46
CA VAL A 403 9.85 -14.52 15.02
C VAL A 403 8.95 -13.65 14.13
N GLY A 404 8.40 -12.58 14.67
CA GLY A 404 7.62 -11.60 13.92
C GLY A 404 6.20 -12.07 13.63
N GLY A 405 5.28 -11.93 14.58
CA GLY A 405 3.91 -12.44 14.44
C GLY A 405 3.14 -11.78 13.29
N GLY A 406 3.32 -10.49 13.05
CA GLY A 406 2.84 -9.82 11.85
C GLY A 406 3.91 -9.75 10.75
N LEU A 407 5.08 -9.21 11.11
CA LEU A 407 6.14 -8.86 10.16
C LEU A 407 7.50 -9.41 10.60
N PHE A 408 8.26 -9.94 9.65
CA PHE A 408 9.67 -10.25 9.78
C PHE A 408 10.51 -9.55 8.72
N VAL A 409 11.56 -8.87 9.17
CA VAL A 409 12.58 -8.24 8.33
C VAL A 409 13.96 -8.66 8.79
N ASP A 410 14.79 -9.07 7.83
CA ASP A 410 16.24 -9.25 8.00
C ASP A 410 16.98 -8.49 6.89
N GLY A 411 17.43 -7.28 7.25
CA GLY A 411 18.09 -6.32 6.39
C GLY A 411 17.16 -5.62 5.40
N ALA A 412 17.60 -4.44 4.96
CA ALA A 412 16.83 -3.58 4.07
C ALA A 412 17.45 -3.44 2.67
N ASN A 413 18.61 -4.05 2.42
CA ASN A 413 19.30 -3.99 1.14
C ASN A 413 20.24 -5.19 0.93
N ALA A 414 20.25 -5.73 -0.29
CA ALA A 414 21.20 -6.72 -0.75
C ALA A 414 22.21 -6.11 -1.72
N SER A 415 23.50 -6.36 -1.52
CA SER A 415 24.55 -6.10 -2.50
C SER A 415 25.10 -7.38 -3.15
N GLY A 416 25.67 -7.21 -4.34
CA GLY A 416 26.39 -8.27 -5.04
C GLY A 416 25.48 -9.40 -5.57
N PRO A 417 26.08 -10.38 -6.27
CA PRO A 417 25.35 -11.50 -6.87
C PRO A 417 24.83 -12.52 -5.84
N ASN A 418 25.42 -12.55 -4.64
CA ASN A 418 25.09 -13.51 -3.59
C ASN A 418 24.12 -12.97 -2.53
N ALA A 419 23.58 -11.77 -2.74
CA ALA A 419 22.72 -11.10 -1.77
C ALA A 419 23.35 -11.00 -0.38
N THR A 420 24.58 -10.49 -0.31
CA THR A 420 25.21 -10.16 0.97
C THR A 420 24.77 -8.76 1.40
N PRO A 421 24.68 -8.47 2.71
CA PRO A 421 24.38 -7.12 3.20
C PRO A 421 25.22 -6.07 2.47
N GLY A 422 24.56 -5.06 1.89
CA GLY A 422 25.21 -4.06 1.06
C GLY A 422 25.80 -2.89 1.82
N SER A 423 26.79 -2.21 1.24
CA SER A 423 27.25 -0.92 1.75
C SER A 423 26.26 0.22 1.51
N VAL A 424 25.23 -0.02 0.69
CA VAL A 424 24.18 0.95 0.38
C VAL A 424 23.07 0.84 1.43
N PRO A 425 22.69 1.94 2.10
CA PRO A 425 21.64 1.92 3.10
C PRO A 425 20.29 1.54 2.46
N GLY A 426 19.59 0.56 3.05
CA GLY A 426 18.19 0.29 2.78
C GLY A 426 17.27 0.99 3.77
N ASN A 427 15.99 1.11 3.41
CA ASN A 427 14.97 1.71 4.27
C ASN A 427 13.82 0.73 4.52
N ILE A 428 13.37 0.68 5.78
CA ILE A 428 12.14 0.02 6.21
C ILE A 428 11.26 1.09 6.84
N ILE A 429 10.10 1.33 6.22
CA ILE A 429 9.19 2.40 6.62
C ILE A 429 7.83 1.78 6.95
N ILE A 430 7.33 2.04 8.15
CA ILE A 430 5.99 1.68 8.61
C ILE A 430 5.27 2.96 9.02
N ARG A 431 4.19 3.32 8.33
CA ARG A 431 3.47 4.57 8.56
C ARG A 431 1.96 4.36 8.63
N GLY A 432 1.27 5.04 9.56
CA GLY A 432 -0.20 5.04 9.59
C GLY A 432 -0.81 3.65 9.79
N SER A 433 -0.03 2.68 10.28
CA SER A 433 -0.39 1.25 10.19
C SER A 433 -0.66 0.66 11.57
N THR A 434 -1.50 -0.37 11.61
CA THR A 434 -1.94 -1.03 12.85
C THR A 434 -1.54 -2.50 12.87
N PHE A 435 -0.89 -2.94 13.95
CA PHE A 435 -0.58 -4.32 14.26
C PHE A 435 -1.35 -4.71 15.53
N ASP A 436 -2.40 -5.51 15.37
CA ASP A 436 -3.33 -5.88 16.44
C ASP A 436 -3.37 -7.41 16.66
N GLY A 437 -3.13 -7.84 17.89
CA GLY A 437 -3.32 -9.25 18.28
C GLY A 437 -2.41 -10.25 17.56
N ASN A 438 -1.27 -9.81 17.03
CA ASN A 438 -0.33 -10.72 16.35
C ASN A 438 0.52 -11.48 17.37
N ILE A 439 0.85 -12.73 17.06
CA ILE A 439 1.52 -13.64 18.00
C ILE A 439 2.77 -14.25 17.37
N ALA A 440 3.92 -14.09 18.03
CA ALA A 440 5.14 -14.78 17.66
C ALA A 440 5.45 -15.93 18.63
N THR A 441 5.74 -17.11 18.09
CA THR A 441 6.34 -18.23 18.84
C THR A 441 7.86 -18.05 18.87
N GLY A 442 8.29 -16.93 19.44
CA GLY A 442 9.66 -16.49 19.57
C GLY A 442 9.71 -15.05 20.06
N GLU A 443 10.29 -14.17 19.26
CA GLU A 443 10.42 -12.74 19.53
C GLU A 443 9.50 -11.94 18.61
N ALA A 444 9.19 -10.70 19.01
CA ALA A 444 8.41 -9.75 18.21
C ALA A 444 6.98 -10.21 17.89
N GLY A 445 6.05 -10.06 18.83
CA GLY A 445 4.65 -10.39 18.57
C GLY A 445 4.07 -9.62 17.38
N GLY A 446 4.34 -8.32 17.27
CA GLY A 446 3.93 -7.49 16.14
C GLY A 446 4.93 -7.54 14.97
N ALA A 447 6.13 -6.96 15.15
CA ALA A 447 7.13 -6.87 14.09
C ALA A 447 8.57 -7.12 14.57
N PHE A 448 9.26 -8.03 13.89
CA PHE A 448 10.68 -8.29 14.05
C PHE A 448 11.44 -7.50 12.99
N LEU A 449 12.27 -6.56 13.42
CA LEU A 449 12.96 -5.60 12.57
C LEU A 449 14.46 -5.72 12.79
N PHE A 450 15.11 -6.59 12.04
CA PHE A 450 16.57 -6.69 12.11
C PHE A 450 17.17 -6.02 10.88
N GLY A 451 18.13 -5.13 11.13
CA GLY A 451 18.85 -4.42 10.08
C GLY A 451 20.33 -4.71 10.09
N TYR A 452 21.01 -4.18 9.08
CA TYR A 452 22.47 -4.01 9.13
C TYR A 452 22.79 -2.56 9.44
N PHE A 453 24.03 -2.31 9.89
CA PHE A 453 24.42 -1.02 10.45
C PHE A 453 24.06 0.21 9.60
N GLN A 454 24.14 0.09 8.28
CA GLN A 454 23.81 1.15 7.33
C GLN A 454 22.30 1.39 7.14
N ASP A 455 21.46 0.41 7.47
CA ASP A 455 20.03 0.46 7.22
C ASP A 455 19.32 1.43 8.18
N LYS A 456 18.15 1.90 7.75
CA LYS A 456 17.32 2.83 8.53
C LYS A 456 15.90 2.32 8.66
N PHE A 457 15.40 2.37 9.89
CA PHE A 457 14.05 1.93 10.24
C PHE A 457 13.25 3.13 10.76
N VAL A 458 12.05 3.29 10.23
CA VAL A 458 11.14 4.39 10.58
C VAL A 458 9.76 3.82 10.88
N ILE A 459 9.25 4.10 12.07
CA ILE A 459 7.88 3.80 12.50
C ILE A 459 7.20 5.12 12.86
N GLU A 460 6.15 5.47 12.12
CA GLU A 460 5.49 6.76 12.22
C GLU A 460 3.98 6.60 12.29
N ASN A 461 3.31 7.37 13.16
CA ASN A 461 1.85 7.45 13.21
C ASN A 461 1.18 6.05 13.26
N SER A 462 1.80 5.09 13.94
CA SER A 462 1.41 3.67 13.89
C SER A 462 0.96 3.16 15.25
N THR A 463 0.28 2.02 15.28
CA THR A 463 -0.22 1.40 16.50
C THR A 463 0.16 -0.07 16.57
N PHE A 464 0.83 -0.47 17.65
CA PHE A 464 1.10 -1.86 18.00
C PHE A 464 0.30 -2.17 19.27
N VAL A 465 -0.76 -2.97 19.14
CA VAL A 465 -1.67 -3.26 20.24
C VAL A 465 -1.94 -4.75 20.40
N ASN A 466 -2.03 -5.24 21.64
CA ASN A 466 -2.37 -6.63 21.98
C ASN A 466 -1.43 -7.70 21.38
N ASN A 467 -0.23 -7.33 20.91
CA ASN A 467 0.67 -8.30 20.31
C ASN A 467 1.40 -9.10 21.39
N LYS A 468 1.73 -10.36 21.08
CA LYS A 468 2.33 -11.29 22.05
C LYS A 468 3.58 -11.98 21.52
N ALA A 469 4.69 -11.88 22.26
CA ALA A 469 5.88 -12.71 22.07
C ALA A 469 5.88 -13.84 23.10
N VAL A 470 5.84 -15.09 22.61
CA VAL A 470 5.79 -16.33 23.38
C VAL A 470 7.11 -17.08 23.21
N LYS A 471 7.64 -17.71 24.25
CA LYS A 471 8.84 -18.54 24.12
C LYS A 471 8.60 -19.71 23.16
N ASN A 472 9.63 -20.08 22.41
CA ASN A 472 9.55 -21.27 21.57
C ASN A 472 9.54 -22.55 22.43
N ALA A 473 9.37 -23.72 21.78
CA ALA A 473 9.31 -25.01 22.48
C ALA A 473 10.57 -25.35 23.31
N ALA A 474 11.72 -24.73 23.01
CA ALA A 474 12.95 -24.87 23.80
C ALA A 474 13.04 -23.89 24.98
N GLY A 475 12.02 -23.05 25.19
CA GLY A 475 12.00 -22.01 26.23
C GLY A 475 12.84 -20.77 25.90
N ILE A 476 13.23 -20.59 24.63
CA ILE A 476 14.11 -19.50 24.16
C ILE A 476 13.28 -18.40 23.50
N GLY A 477 13.75 -17.16 23.60
CA GLY A 477 13.11 -15.98 23.02
C GLY A 477 12.06 -15.36 23.95
N GLY A 478 11.00 -14.78 23.38
CA GLY A 478 9.91 -14.15 24.12
C GLY A 478 10.05 -12.64 24.31
N SER A 479 11.04 -11.99 23.70
CA SER A 479 11.26 -10.54 23.82
C SER A 479 10.54 -9.73 22.74
N GLY A 480 10.16 -8.49 23.07
CA GLY A 480 9.49 -7.57 22.14
C GLY A 480 8.04 -7.97 21.90
N GLY A 481 7.13 -7.74 22.84
CA GLY A 481 5.72 -8.09 22.64
C GLY A 481 5.12 -7.36 21.44
N GLY A 482 5.33 -6.05 21.34
CA GLY A 482 4.99 -5.25 20.15
C GLY A 482 6.05 -5.36 19.06
N VAL A 483 7.24 -4.81 19.30
CA VAL A 483 8.34 -4.79 18.33
C VAL A 483 9.64 -5.27 18.97
N ARG A 484 10.43 -6.05 18.21
CA ARG A 484 11.85 -6.27 18.49
C ARG A 484 12.66 -5.68 17.35
N HIS A 485 13.56 -4.75 17.65
CA HIS A 485 14.45 -4.11 16.70
C HIS A 485 15.93 -4.45 16.98
N GLY A 486 16.78 -4.51 15.96
CA GLY A 486 18.20 -4.81 16.16
C GLY A 486 19.12 -4.30 15.05
N ASN A 487 20.35 -3.97 15.44
CA ASN A 487 21.52 -3.79 14.57
C ASN A 487 21.42 -2.72 13.46
N ALA A 488 20.53 -1.74 13.64
CA ALA A 488 20.38 -0.57 12.78
C ALA A 488 19.78 0.62 13.54
N SER A 489 19.77 1.81 12.93
CA SER A 489 19.12 2.97 13.55
C SER A 489 17.59 2.90 13.43
N LEU A 490 16.88 3.31 14.49
CA LEU A 490 15.41 3.32 14.55
C LEU A 490 14.87 4.69 14.96
N THR A 491 13.92 5.19 14.19
CA THR A 491 13.10 6.36 14.55
C THR A 491 11.66 5.92 14.79
N VAL A 492 11.12 6.28 15.94
CA VAL A 492 9.72 6.06 16.32
C VAL A 492 9.08 7.41 16.61
N THR A 493 8.05 7.77 15.86
CA THR A 493 7.35 9.05 16.02
C THR A 493 5.84 8.85 16.05
N ASN A 494 5.14 9.57 16.92
CA ASN A 494 3.67 9.58 16.97
C ASN A 494 3.04 8.17 17.06
N THR A 495 3.69 7.23 17.76
CA THR A 495 3.34 5.80 17.72
C THR A 495 2.89 5.30 19.08
N THR A 496 1.92 4.38 19.08
CA THR A 496 1.40 3.77 20.31
C THR A 496 1.78 2.31 20.40
N PHE A 497 2.35 1.93 21.55
CA PHE A 497 2.52 0.54 21.97
C PHE A 497 1.60 0.32 23.17
N ALA A 498 0.55 -0.48 23.00
CA ALA A 498 -0.42 -0.70 24.07
C ALA A 498 -0.76 -2.18 24.29
N ASN A 499 -0.89 -2.61 25.54
CA ASN A 499 -1.35 -3.97 25.90
C ASN A 499 -0.50 -5.10 25.27
N ASN A 500 0.73 -4.83 24.85
CA ASN A 500 1.58 -5.86 24.26
C ASN A 500 2.24 -6.68 25.38
N THR A 501 2.44 -7.97 25.14
CA THR A 501 2.95 -8.91 26.15
C THR A 501 4.18 -9.67 25.66
N ALA A 502 5.23 -9.69 26.49
CA ALA A 502 6.46 -10.45 26.26
C ALA A 502 6.67 -11.49 27.38
N GLU A 503 6.90 -12.75 27.03
CA GLU A 503 7.28 -13.81 28.00
C GLU A 503 8.74 -13.73 28.46
N ASP A 504 9.48 -12.76 27.94
CA ASP A 504 10.82 -12.41 28.39
C ASP A 504 10.90 -10.90 28.68
N ASN A 505 11.52 -10.10 27.80
CA ASN A 505 11.77 -8.67 28.04
C ASN A 505 11.11 -7.76 26.99
N GLY A 506 10.81 -6.51 27.34
CA GLY A 506 10.34 -5.52 26.37
C GLY A 506 8.91 -5.78 25.92
N GLY A 507 7.92 -5.54 26.78
CA GLY A 507 6.52 -5.79 26.44
C GLY A 507 6.05 -4.97 25.24
N GLY A 508 6.33 -3.66 25.23
CA GLY A 508 6.02 -2.79 24.09
C GLY A 508 7.10 -2.87 23.00
N LEU A 509 8.32 -2.46 23.35
CA LEU A 509 9.46 -2.40 22.42
C LEU A 509 10.72 -2.98 23.06
N TRP A 510 11.41 -3.84 22.34
CA TRP A 510 12.77 -4.24 22.64
C TRP A 510 13.69 -3.78 21.52
N PHE A 511 14.83 -3.18 21.85
CA PHE A 511 15.87 -2.94 20.85
C PHE A 511 17.28 -3.16 21.41
N GLY A 512 18.21 -3.55 20.55
CA GLY A 512 19.60 -3.79 20.96
C GLY A 512 20.61 -3.84 19.82
N GLU A 513 21.83 -4.23 20.20
CA GLU A 513 23.02 -4.28 19.34
C GLU A 513 23.50 -2.88 18.91
N ASP A 514 23.68 -2.64 17.61
CA ASP A 514 24.25 -1.40 17.06
C ASP A 514 23.15 -0.51 16.48
N GLY A 515 23.22 0.81 16.73
CA GLY A 515 22.31 1.78 16.13
C GLY A 515 21.74 2.81 17.11
N ASN A 516 21.59 4.05 16.65
CA ASN A 516 20.96 5.10 17.45
C ASN A 516 19.42 4.96 17.38
N VAL A 517 18.76 5.26 18.50
CA VAL A 517 17.29 5.21 18.59
C VAL A 517 16.73 6.56 18.99
N SER A 518 15.70 7.01 18.27
CA SER A 518 14.96 8.24 18.57
C SER A 518 13.48 7.92 18.75
N ILE A 519 12.91 8.32 19.89
CA ILE A 519 11.49 8.13 20.22
C ILE A 519 10.88 9.49 20.53
N VAL A 520 9.88 9.88 19.76
CA VAL A 520 9.26 11.21 19.86
C VAL A 520 7.73 11.04 19.86
N ASN A 521 7.03 11.80 20.70
CA ASN A 521 5.55 11.83 20.68
C ASN A 521 4.89 10.45 20.76
N SER A 522 5.45 9.53 21.54
CA SER A 522 5.00 8.14 21.53
C SER A 522 4.46 7.71 22.88
N THR A 523 3.44 6.87 22.86
CA THR A 523 2.74 6.38 24.04
C THR A 523 3.01 4.89 24.24
N PHE A 524 3.54 4.52 25.40
CA PHE A 524 3.72 3.15 25.86
C PHE A 524 2.78 2.90 27.03
N PHE A 525 1.69 2.17 26.80
CA PHE A 525 0.63 1.98 27.78
C PHE A 525 0.34 0.51 28.10
N ASN A 526 0.33 0.15 29.37
CA ASN A 526 -0.13 -1.17 29.82
C ASN A 526 0.56 -2.36 29.11
N ASN A 527 1.81 -2.18 28.70
CA ASN A 527 2.60 -3.28 28.14
C ASN A 527 3.18 -4.11 29.28
N THR A 528 3.27 -5.42 29.07
CA THR A 528 3.68 -6.39 30.09
C THR A 528 4.88 -7.20 29.64
N ALA A 529 5.89 -7.33 30.49
CA ALA A 529 7.02 -8.24 30.30
C ALA A 529 7.15 -9.19 31.50
N ALA A 530 7.40 -10.47 31.26
CA ALA A 530 7.59 -11.44 32.34
C ALA A 530 8.87 -11.16 33.15
N LYS A 531 9.90 -10.56 32.53
CA LYS A 531 11.14 -10.18 33.20
C LYS A 531 11.29 -8.67 33.35
N GLN A 532 11.81 -7.98 32.33
CA GLN A 532 12.18 -6.57 32.46
C GLN A 532 11.67 -5.72 31.30
N GLY A 533 11.42 -4.44 31.58
CA GLY A 533 11.02 -3.46 30.56
C GLY A 533 9.62 -3.72 30.04
N GLY A 534 8.60 -3.58 30.89
CA GLY A 534 7.20 -3.72 30.47
C GLY A 534 6.89 -2.83 29.26
N GLY A 535 7.24 -1.55 29.34
CA GLY A 535 7.13 -0.60 28.24
C GLY A 535 8.21 -0.83 27.20
N MET A 536 9.47 -0.80 27.63
CA MET A 536 10.61 -0.83 26.73
C MET A 536 11.89 -1.41 27.33
N VAL A 537 12.73 -2.00 26.47
CA VAL A 537 14.12 -2.37 26.78
C VAL A 537 15.09 -1.66 25.85
N VAL A 538 16.15 -1.10 26.44
CA VAL A 538 17.30 -0.51 25.76
C VAL A 538 18.51 -1.42 25.93
N GLY A 539 18.82 -2.19 24.89
CA GLY A 539 19.90 -3.17 24.83
C GLY A 539 21.04 -2.81 23.87
N ASN A 540 21.11 -1.57 23.39
CA ASN A 540 22.18 -1.13 22.50
C ASN A 540 23.54 -1.14 23.20
N ARG A 541 24.62 -1.30 22.43
CA ARG A 541 25.99 -1.16 22.93
C ARG A 541 26.29 0.27 23.37
N ASP A 542 27.26 0.43 24.26
CA ASP A 542 27.58 1.70 24.94
C ASP A 542 27.95 2.88 24.01
N SER A 543 28.36 2.61 22.76
CA SER A 543 28.69 3.63 21.75
C SER A 543 27.48 4.28 21.08
N PHE A 544 26.26 3.79 21.34
CA PHE A 544 25.03 4.28 20.72
C PHE A 544 24.16 5.01 21.73
N SER A 545 23.33 5.92 21.24
CA SER A 545 22.47 6.73 22.08
C SER A 545 20.99 6.45 21.82
N THR A 546 20.19 6.63 22.87
CA THR A 546 18.73 6.68 22.78
C THR A 546 18.24 8.06 23.23
N ASN A 547 17.43 8.72 22.42
CA ASN A 547 16.81 10.00 22.75
C ASN A 547 15.29 9.85 22.80
N ILE A 548 14.68 10.29 23.89
CA ILE A 548 13.24 10.21 24.14
C ILE A 548 12.72 11.61 24.43
N VAL A 549 11.77 12.08 23.63
CA VAL A 549 11.22 13.44 23.73
C VAL A 549 9.70 13.40 23.68
N ASN A 550 9.05 14.17 24.54
CA ASN A 550 7.59 14.33 24.52
C ASN A 550 6.85 12.98 24.45
N SER A 551 7.24 12.02 25.27
CA SER A 551 6.68 10.65 25.23
C SER A 551 6.09 10.26 26.59
N THR A 552 5.18 9.29 26.59
CA THR A 552 4.45 8.87 27.80
C THR A 552 4.61 7.37 28.01
N PHE A 553 5.18 6.97 29.14
CA PHE A 553 5.30 5.58 29.60
C PHE A 553 4.38 5.41 30.80
N ALA A 554 3.22 4.78 30.60
CA ALA A 554 2.19 4.68 31.61
C ALA A 554 1.73 3.24 31.85
N GLN A 555 1.59 2.85 33.13
CA GLN A 555 0.98 1.60 33.56
C GLN A 555 1.61 0.33 32.99
N ASN A 556 2.88 0.40 32.56
CA ASN A 556 3.59 -0.76 32.06
C ASN A 556 4.11 -1.61 33.22
N THR A 557 4.10 -2.93 33.04
CA THR A 557 4.36 -3.90 34.11
C THR A 557 5.48 -4.86 33.72
N ALA A 558 6.42 -5.09 34.65
CA ALA A 558 7.48 -6.09 34.50
C ALA A 558 7.45 -7.09 35.67
N GLY A 559 7.71 -8.37 35.43
CA GLY A 559 7.73 -9.37 36.51
C GLY A 559 8.91 -9.23 37.48
N GLU A 560 10.04 -8.71 37.00
CA GLU A 560 11.25 -8.50 37.81
C GLU A 560 11.51 -7.01 38.06
N TYR A 561 12.07 -6.30 37.08
CA TYR A 561 12.50 -4.90 37.23
C TYR A 561 12.01 -4.04 36.08
N SER A 562 11.84 -2.74 36.35
CA SER A 562 11.66 -1.71 35.32
C SER A 562 10.40 -1.93 34.48
N GLY A 563 9.24 -1.67 35.08
CA GLY A 563 7.97 -1.66 34.36
C GLY A 563 7.98 -0.71 33.17
N GLY A 564 8.58 0.48 33.31
CA GLY A 564 8.69 1.45 32.23
C GLY A 564 9.82 1.11 31.24
N ILE A 565 11.06 1.48 31.59
CA ILE A 565 12.24 1.31 30.72
C ILE A 565 13.35 0.52 31.43
N ALA A 566 13.68 -0.66 30.90
CA ALA A 566 14.87 -1.41 31.30
C ALA A 566 16.09 -1.03 30.44
N THR A 567 17.28 -1.08 31.03
CA THR A 567 18.54 -0.78 30.36
C THR A 567 19.57 -1.87 30.67
N PHE A 568 20.21 -2.45 29.65
CA PHE A 568 21.13 -3.59 29.82
C PHE A 568 22.62 -3.26 29.73
N GLY A 569 22.98 -2.09 29.18
CA GLY A 569 24.34 -1.55 29.15
C GLY A 569 24.44 -0.17 29.78
N ASN A 570 25.54 0.54 29.57
CA ASN A 570 25.77 1.91 30.07
C ASN A 570 25.52 2.98 29.02
N GLN A 571 24.91 2.61 27.89
CA GLN A 571 24.61 3.51 26.79
C GLN A 571 23.84 4.76 27.24
N PRO A 572 24.13 5.95 26.67
CA PRO A 572 23.41 7.17 26.99
C PRO A 572 21.93 7.05 26.57
N VAL A 573 21.03 7.26 27.54
CA VAL A 573 19.59 7.36 27.33
C VAL A 573 19.14 8.71 27.86
N THR A 574 18.83 9.64 26.96
CA THR A 574 18.40 11.00 27.29
C THR A 574 16.90 11.12 27.20
N VAL A 575 16.27 11.69 28.23
CA VAL A 575 14.82 11.87 28.30
C VAL A 575 14.47 13.33 28.55
N LYS A 576 13.56 13.89 27.76
CA LYS A 576 13.10 15.28 27.88
C LYS A 576 11.59 15.37 27.71
N ASN A 577 10.94 16.31 28.40
CA ASN A 577 9.50 16.59 28.25
C ASN A 577 8.63 15.32 28.35
N SER A 578 9.01 14.30 29.14
CA SER A 578 8.34 12.99 29.08
C SER A 578 7.74 12.57 30.42
N ILE A 579 6.70 11.73 30.35
CA ILE A 579 5.92 11.25 31.51
C ILE A 579 6.24 9.79 31.80
N PHE A 580 6.49 9.47 33.07
CA PHE A 580 6.55 8.13 33.64
C PHE A 580 5.44 7.95 34.69
N ASP A 581 4.34 7.29 34.33
CA ASP A 581 3.16 7.16 35.19
C ASP A 581 2.89 5.71 35.58
N ARG A 582 2.86 5.40 36.87
CA ARG A 582 2.38 4.14 37.45
C ARG A 582 2.93 2.88 36.78
N ASN A 583 4.16 2.91 36.27
CA ASN A 583 4.81 1.68 35.85
C ASN A 583 5.17 0.85 37.09
N THR A 584 5.10 -0.47 36.98
CA THR A 584 5.27 -1.37 38.14
C THR A 584 6.22 -2.53 37.83
N ALA A 585 6.86 -3.05 38.87
CA ALA A 585 7.69 -4.23 38.76
C ALA A 585 7.47 -5.21 39.93
N GLY A 586 7.56 -6.51 39.65
CA GLY A 586 7.29 -7.59 40.61
C GLY A 586 8.45 -7.95 41.54
N ASN A 587 9.58 -7.24 41.52
CA ASN A 587 10.68 -7.53 42.43
C ASN A 587 10.30 -7.34 43.91
N PRO A 588 10.83 -8.18 44.81
CA PRO A 588 10.51 -8.13 46.24
C PRO A 588 11.05 -6.88 46.95
N PHE A 589 12.02 -6.19 46.36
CA PHE A 589 12.67 -5.01 46.93
C PHE A 589 11.85 -3.74 46.74
N LYS A 590 10.83 -3.75 45.87
CA LYS A 590 9.99 -2.60 45.53
C LYS A 590 10.80 -1.41 45.00
N VAL A 591 11.83 -1.69 44.20
CA VAL A 591 12.70 -0.67 43.59
C VAL A 591 12.61 -0.72 42.06
N LYS A 592 13.05 0.36 41.41
CA LYS A 592 13.22 0.41 39.94
C LYS A 592 11.93 0.15 39.16
N TYR A 593 10.81 0.73 39.60
CA TYR A 593 9.53 0.55 38.94
C TYR A 593 9.46 1.30 37.60
N GLN A 594 9.92 2.55 37.56
CA GLN A 594 9.89 3.39 36.38
C GLN A 594 10.99 3.02 35.38
N THR A 595 12.24 2.97 35.86
CA THR A 595 13.43 2.77 35.02
C THR A 595 14.46 1.87 35.69
N GLY A 596 15.35 1.24 34.91
CA GLY A 596 16.42 0.36 35.42
C GLY A 596 17.57 1.08 36.14
N ARG A 597 17.73 2.37 35.84
CA ARG A 597 18.65 3.33 36.46
C ARG A 597 18.09 4.75 36.30
N GLU A 598 18.72 5.72 36.96
CA GLU A 598 18.54 7.13 36.63
C GLU A 598 19.04 7.39 35.19
N LEU A 599 18.19 7.94 34.34
CA LEU A 599 18.50 8.27 32.94
C LEU A 599 19.03 9.70 32.82
N ILE A 600 19.64 10.02 31.68
CA ILE A 600 20.19 11.37 31.43
C ILE A 600 19.04 12.36 31.34
N ASP A 601 19.07 13.37 32.20
CA ASP A 601 18.02 14.37 32.30
C ASP A 601 18.18 15.43 31.21
N GLY A 602 17.31 15.39 30.21
CA GLY A 602 17.15 16.43 29.21
C GLY A 602 16.25 17.58 29.66
N GLY A 603 15.64 17.50 30.85
CA GLY A 603 14.78 18.52 31.43
C GLY A 603 13.28 18.27 31.26
N ASN A 604 12.50 18.85 32.18
CA ASN A 604 11.02 18.85 32.20
C ASN A 604 10.39 17.46 32.10
N ASN A 605 10.89 16.51 32.87
CA ASN A 605 10.29 15.19 32.96
C ASN A 605 9.35 15.12 34.16
N LEU A 606 8.33 14.26 34.08
CA LEU A 606 7.36 14.06 35.13
C LEU A 606 7.24 12.58 35.49
N GLN A 607 7.20 12.28 36.79
CA GLN A 607 7.09 10.92 37.30
C GLN A 607 5.99 10.84 38.36
N PHE A 608 5.20 9.77 38.30
CA PHE A 608 4.30 9.37 39.36
C PHE A 608 4.21 7.85 39.45
N PRO A 609 4.15 7.23 40.65
CA PRO A 609 4.34 7.86 41.96
C PRO A 609 5.80 8.24 42.22
N ALA A 610 6.05 8.86 43.37
CA ALA A 610 7.38 8.96 43.94
C ALA A 610 8.01 7.56 44.08
N LYS A 611 9.34 7.51 44.13
CA LYS A 611 10.05 6.27 44.49
C LYS A 611 9.59 5.74 45.85
N LEU A 612 9.57 4.43 46.03
CA LEU A 612 8.95 3.78 47.19
C LEU A 612 9.88 3.75 48.40
N THR A 613 11.18 3.83 48.16
CA THR A 613 12.19 3.79 49.22
C THR A 613 13.01 5.09 49.25
N THR A 614 13.10 5.70 50.44
CA THR A 614 13.88 6.91 50.65
C THR A 614 15.31 6.54 51.03
N GLY A 615 16.29 6.98 50.24
CA GLY A 615 17.72 6.78 50.52
C GLY A 615 18.31 5.45 50.04
N ASP A 616 17.52 4.56 49.43
CA ASP A 616 18.06 3.36 48.75
C ASP A 616 18.70 3.79 47.41
N PRO A 617 20.02 3.58 47.21
CA PRO A 617 20.68 3.90 45.94
C PRO A 617 20.20 3.03 44.77
N ASN A 618 19.48 1.94 45.03
CA ASN A 618 18.91 1.09 43.99
C ASN A 618 17.55 1.58 43.50
N ASP A 619 16.88 2.47 44.23
CA ASP A 619 15.59 3.05 43.84
C ASP A 619 15.78 4.48 43.34
N ASN A 620 15.97 4.57 42.02
CA ASN A 620 16.24 5.81 41.33
C ASN A 620 14.95 6.46 40.81
N ASN A 621 14.98 7.78 40.75
CA ASN A 621 14.04 8.51 39.90
C ASN A 621 14.31 8.19 38.42
N ALA A 622 13.33 8.46 37.56
CA ALA A 622 13.51 8.30 36.12
C ALA A 622 14.64 9.19 35.59
N THR A 623 14.72 10.44 36.05
CA THR A 623 15.82 11.38 35.79
C THR A 623 16.13 12.20 37.05
N ALA A 624 17.31 12.84 37.11
CA ALA A 624 17.82 13.53 38.29
C ALA A 624 16.89 14.63 38.83
N ASN A 625 16.33 15.48 37.96
CA ASN A 625 15.46 16.60 38.33
C ASN A 625 14.00 16.36 37.91
N VAL A 626 13.56 15.10 37.87
CA VAL A 626 12.16 14.78 37.52
C VAL A 626 11.17 15.39 38.51
N THR A 627 10.10 16.00 38.00
CA THR A 627 9.00 16.49 38.82
C THR A 627 8.15 15.32 39.28
N ILE A 628 7.95 15.20 40.61
CA ILE A 628 7.09 14.17 41.19
C ILE A 628 5.68 14.74 41.41
N ALA A 629 4.75 14.42 40.51
CA ALA A 629 3.36 14.83 40.61
C ALA A 629 2.47 13.91 39.76
N ASP A 630 1.22 13.70 40.15
CA ASP A 630 0.29 12.89 39.35
C ASP A 630 -0.02 13.59 38.01
N PRO A 631 0.33 13.00 36.86
CA PRO A 631 0.07 13.62 35.55
C PRO A 631 -1.42 13.73 35.21
N LYS A 632 -2.32 13.13 35.99
CA LYS A 632 -3.77 13.12 35.73
C LYS A 632 -4.07 12.69 34.28
N LEU A 633 -3.55 11.53 33.89
CA LEU A 633 -3.83 10.93 32.58
C LEU A 633 -5.25 10.38 32.54
N GLY A 634 -5.94 10.60 31.42
CA GLY A 634 -7.18 9.92 31.07
C GLY A 634 -6.96 8.47 30.63
N THR A 635 -8.05 7.81 30.21
CA THR A 635 -7.98 6.46 29.64
C THR A 635 -7.42 6.46 28.23
N LEU A 636 -6.83 5.33 27.81
CA LEU A 636 -6.38 5.15 26.43
C LEU A 636 -7.59 5.21 25.48
N GLN A 637 -7.51 6.06 24.47
CA GLN A 637 -8.58 6.24 23.50
C GLN A 637 -8.04 6.77 22.17
N ASN A 638 -8.76 6.50 21.08
CA ASN A 638 -8.42 7.00 19.76
C ASN A 638 -8.98 8.41 19.58
N ILE A 639 -8.10 9.39 19.40
CA ILE A 639 -8.44 10.79 19.12
C ILE A 639 -7.69 11.22 17.85
N ASN A 640 -8.43 11.68 16.85
CA ASN A 640 -7.89 12.09 15.54
C ASN A 640 -7.00 11.00 14.88
N GLY A 641 -7.35 9.72 15.05
CA GLY A 641 -6.61 8.61 14.45
C GLY A 641 -5.42 8.10 15.26
N ALA A 642 -5.10 8.71 16.41
CA ALA A 642 -4.02 8.28 17.28
C ALA A 642 -4.54 7.79 18.64
N PHE A 643 -4.03 6.66 19.12
CA PHE A 643 -4.32 6.15 20.47
C PHE A 643 -3.45 6.85 21.50
N VAL A 644 -4.04 7.69 22.36
CA VAL A 644 -3.32 8.51 23.33
C VAL A 644 -3.94 8.44 24.73
N LEU A 645 -3.20 8.92 25.72
CA LEU A 645 -3.66 9.17 27.08
C LEU A 645 -3.83 10.69 27.25
N PRO A 646 -5.06 11.24 27.18
CA PRO A 646 -5.25 12.68 27.30
C PRO A 646 -4.82 13.21 28.66
N LEU A 647 -4.24 14.42 28.69
CA LEU A 647 -4.10 15.16 29.94
C LEU A 647 -5.48 15.63 30.40
N LEU A 648 -5.77 15.48 31.70
CA LEU A 648 -6.98 16.01 32.31
C LEU A 648 -6.75 17.40 32.90
N SER A 649 -7.82 18.18 33.03
CA SER A 649 -7.76 19.54 33.57
C SER A 649 -7.05 19.61 34.93
N GLY A 650 -6.17 20.61 35.06
CA GLY A 650 -5.31 20.79 36.23
C GLY A 650 -4.18 19.76 36.34
N SER A 651 -3.84 19.08 35.25
CA SER A 651 -2.64 18.25 35.19
C SER A 651 -1.38 19.11 35.36
N PRO A 652 -0.41 18.68 36.18
CA PRO A 652 0.89 19.34 36.29
C PRO A 652 1.76 19.22 35.04
N ALA A 653 1.33 18.47 34.02
CA ALA A 653 2.02 18.37 32.74
C ALA A 653 1.62 19.47 31.75
N ILE A 654 0.51 20.17 32.02
CA ILE A 654 -0.03 21.25 31.16
C ILE A 654 0.85 22.49 31.30
N ASP A 655 1.30 23.06 30.19
CA ASP A 655 2.07 24.31 30.09
C ASP A 655 3.36 24.34 30.93
N THR A 656 4.03 23.20 31.12
CA THR A 656 5.23 23.08 31.99
C THR A 656 6.48 22.51 31.31
N GLY A 657 6.40 22.13 30.05
CA GLY A 657 7.52 21.65 29.26
C GLY A 657 8.40 22.77 28.69
N THR A 658 9.25 22.42 27.73
CA THR A 658 10.02 23.40 26.94
C THR A 658 9.83 23.19 25.45
N GLY A 659 9.72 24.29 24.69
CA GLY A 659 9.71 24.24 23.22
C GLY A 659 11.07 23.82 22.62
N ALA A 660 12.17 23.92 23.36
CA ALA A 660 13.50 23.62 22.85
C ALA A 660 13.71 22.12 22.58
N GLY A 661 13.59 21.73 21.32
CA GLY A 661 13.70 20.35 20.85
C GLY A 661 12.39 19.57 20.91
N ALA A 662 11.27 20.21 21.27
CA ALA A 662 9.94 19.63 21.16
C ALA A 662 9.49 19.61 19.69
N PRO A 663 8.68 18.61 19.29
CA PRO A 663 8.07 18.59 17.96
C PRO A 663 6.98 19.66 17.83
N ALA A 664 6.75 20.12 16.59
CA ALA A 664 5.79 21.20 16.29
C ALA A 664 4.31 20.83 16.52
N ALA A 665 4.02 19.54 16.66
CA ALA A 665 2.69 19.02 16.99
C ALA A 665 2.83 17.85 17.97
N ASP A 666 1.74 17.50 18.65
CA ASP A 666 1.64 16.32 19.51
C ASP A 666 1.39 15.03 18.71
N GLN A 667 1.22 13.91 19.41
CA GLN A 667 1.00 12.61 18.78
C GLN A 667 -0.24 12.55 17.85
N ARG A 668 -1.24 13.41 18.08
CA ARG A 668 -2.48 13.47 17.28
C ARG A 668 -2.38 14.43 16.10
N GLY A 669 -1.27 15.18 16.01
CA GLY A 669 -1.12 16.28 15.06
C GLY A 669 -1.69 17.61 15.54
N VAL A 670 -1.99 17.78 16.84
CA VAL A 670 -2.38 19.09 17.41
C VAL A 670 -1.13 19.95 17.55
N THR A 671 -1.16 21.17 17.02
CA THR A 671 -0.03 22.12 17.07
C THR A 671 0.43 22.39 18.50
N ARG A 672 1.74 22.63 18.67
CA ARG A 672 2.37 23.02 19.94
C ARG A 672 3.12 24.35 19.82
N PRO A 673 3.17 25.17 20.89
CA PRO A 673 2.42 25.03 22.15
C PRO A 673 0.96 25.52 22.03
N VAL A 674 0.10 25.08 22.95
CA VAL A 674 -1.25 25.64 23.18
C VAL A 674 -1.36 26.11 24.62
N ASP A 675 -1.97 27.28 24.86
CA ASP A 675 -2.31 27.76 26.21
C ASP A 675 -3.43 26.88 26.78
N GLY A 676 -3.02 25.80 27.44
CA GLY A 676 -3.89 24.74 27.92
C GLY A 676 -4.54 25.06 29.27
N ASP A 677 -3.88 25.84 30.12
CA ASP A 677 -4.41 26.29 31.40
C ASP A 677 -5.19 27.61 31.33
N GLY A 678 -5.11 28.33 30.20
CA GLY A 678 -5.85 29.57 29.93
C GLY A 678 -5.27 30.78 30.66
N ASN A 679 -4.00 30.75 31.06
CA ASN A 679 -3.34 31.84 31.77
C ASN A 679 -2.82 32.95 30.84
N GLY A 680 -2.93 32.77 29.52
CA GLY A 680 -2.44 33.69 28.49
C GLY A 680 -1.03 33.38 27.98
N SER A 681 -0.40 32.29 28.40
CA SER A 681 0.94 31.85 28.01
C SER A 681 0.91 30.42 27.47
N ALA A 682 1.13 30.26 26.17
CA ALA A 682 1.24 28.94 25.56
C ALA A 682 2.64 28.35 25.78
N ILE A 683 2.72 27.25 26.52
CA ILE A 683 3.94 26.47 26.77
C ILE A 683 3.70 25.03 26.33
N VAL A 684 4.76 24.34 25.91
CA VAL A 684 4.62 22.93 25.48
C VAL A 684 4.26 22.06 26.66
N ASP A 685 3.34 21.12 26.48
CA ASP A 685 3.04 20.13 27.51
C ASP A 685 4.10 19.04 27.62
N ILE A 686 4.27 18.51 28.83
CA ILE A 686 5.07 17.30 29.06
C ILE A 686 4.26 16.08 28.59
N GLY A 687 4.90 15.19 27.83
CA GLY A 687 4.32 13.94 27.33
C GLY A 687 3.91 14.00 25.85
N ALA A 688 3.22 12.95 25.40
CA ALA A 688 2.84 12.76 23.99
C ALA A 688 1.60 13.56 23.55
N TYR A 689 0.93 14.23 24.49
CA TYR A 689 -0.33 14.94 24.27
C TYR A 689 -0.17 16.44 24.53
N GLU A 690 -0.85 17.28 23.77
CA GLU A 690 -1.00 18.72 24.03
C GLU A 690 -2.44 19.07 24.43
N PHE A 691 -2.64 19.66 25.59
CA PHE A 691 -3.92 20.01 26.14
C PHE A 691 -4.44 21.31 25.51
N ASN A 692 -5.66 21.24 24.97
CA ASN A 692 -6.31 22.35 24.28
C ASN A 692 -7.71 22.64 24.84
N GLY A 693 -7.96 22.31 26.11
CA GLY A 693 -9.24 22.55 26.78
C GLY A 693 -10.39 21.59 26.42
N THR A 694 -10.23 20.74 25.41
CA THR A 694 -11.25 19.74 25.02
C THR A 694 -10.75 18.31 25.16
N VAL A 695 -11.40 17.52 26.02
CA VAL A 695 -11.33 16.06 25.98
C VAL A 695 -12.73 15.58 25.63
N THR A 696 -13.05 15.48 24.34
CA THR A 696 -14.28 14.81 23.92
C THR A 696 -13.95 13.34 23.77
N PRO A 697 -14.30 12.46 24.73
CA PRO A 697 -14.01 11.06 24.59
C PRO A 697 -14.77 10.49 23.40
N THR A 698 -14.05 9.84 22.49
CA THR A 698 -14.69 8.97 21.51
C THR A 698 -14.65 7.57 22.11
N PRO A 699 -15.79 6.87 22.28
CA PRO A 699 -15.80 5.53 22.84
C PRO A 699 -14.82 4.64 22.08
N THR A 700 -13.99 3.93 22.82
CA THR A 700 -13.03 2.95 22.34
C THR A 700 -13.74 2.02 21.35
N PRO A 701 -13.37 1.99 20.05
CA PRO A 701 -13.52 0.74 19.32
C PRO A 701 -12.68 -0.26 20.11
N ALA A 702 -13.32 -1.25 20.73
CA ALA A 702 -12.57 -2.37 21.28
C ALA A 702 -11.64 -2.87 20.15
N PRO A 703 -10.31 -2.88 20.35
CA PRO A 703 -9.42 -3.51 19.39
C PRO A 703 -9.91 -4.96 19.21
N THR A 704 -9.99 -5.39 17.95
CA THR A 704 -10.72 -6.59 17.50
C THR A 704 -9.99 -7.87 17.85
#